data_AF-A0A2E8FNF7-F1
#
_entry.id   AF-A0A2E8FNF7-F1
#
_cell.length_a   1.000
_cell.length_b   1.000
_cell.length_c   1.000
_cell.angle_alpha   90.00
_cell.angle_beta   90.00
_cell.angle_gamma   90.00
#
_symmetry.space_group_name_H-M   'P 1'
#
loop_
_entity.id
_entity.type
_entity.pdbx_description
1 polymer ?
#
loop_
_entity_poly.entity_id
_entity_poly.type
_entity_poly.pdbx_seq_one_letter_code
_entity_poly.pdbx_strand_id
1 'polypeptide(L)'
;MVAGRGTRRRRSGGQETSRRSLGSFGLRPGKTPSTARRGRAGRSDLGWRPGPGIRSHAVGHVGLSLVAGPETRYPLDGVRAQHRPGPQQPARHARLAHPDQQPAGRVPRQPAGIAAGELSGERKRAVPDRRYGGRWRQVVAAGRWWPATAGGPGPVGRNHRVDAVGVVHVDRRRPTTGPVRGQFPGSGRVVAGVADRWRACCCGASGDDRLSHRFSLHLADPAGHPDGDRPGGGRLAGVAAGSRCHRGSAVQTTLLEVLMIEFEVPALLLLGLPLGWAYWQWFRVSGATGWLRAGLLGLLVVALAGPRWDIGGDGLDVILVVDRSRSVSAENQAAAVELIADLENTRGAGDRLAVVTLGGEPRVEQELSHDKTLGGEFARVIDPDGSDLAASLTTSLNLVDPRRPARVLVLSDGESNGSDPLSAARRAREAGVPIDFRLFERLRVGDAAVEAVRLPMAVAPREPFQFSVWIASDGERSGTVRVLRDGELLAKTSRRFRSGRNRLLFRDILESGGVHRYSVELETANDPVVENNRGSGVVRVEAGPRLLLLTGDGKGGNLLRALQAADLPVDLARAAAHPLTLDALDGYRAVIIENTPADDLGRLKMARLAQYVEELGGGLLLTGGERSFGQGGYFKSPLDDVLPVSMELREEHRKLRVAMAIVLDRSGSMAVPVAGGKTKMDLANLGTAECVRLLSRSDKVSVIAVDSSPHVIQPLIEVTDPAAIASRALKIESMGGGIFVYEALVAAGKELGKAGDYSTRHILLFSDAADSEQPGNYKQLLENFEKGEITVSVIGLGTETDPDAELLKDIARRGRGNIMFSTDPQELPRLFAQDTISVARNTFIKKDGESQAEGIAGAFQPGVRLLGDLGEEAFPRSDGYNLCYIKPDATTVVASEDEYQAPWSAAWYRGLGRAVAITLEVDGKFSGEFGRWDGYADFLVTHTRWLLSGAGELDEVFVEMIREGQDAVVRVELDPERAAAYRLAPPRVLVIPPGRERQEPLEPDLAWTGPNSLEARVRLARTGTYRTLVRGPDRQFARGPVVTLPYSPEFVPRIDLPSGGEVLAEVALISEGRQRTDVTEIYADPPRSSQRVSLLPWLFVASMVVLVMEIAGRRLNLWSRSGERFTRSATGKVVAPSRPKPAWRSRRGSSPVSADRPADPSPARVVASADTVEPSTPDRPAAADVFRQAKSRARRRLK
;
A
#
# COMPACT_ATOMS: atom_id res chain seq x y z
N MET A 1 -6.96 -35.92 -50.85
CA MET A 1 -7.08 -35.21 -52.14
C MET A 1 -6.93 -33.72 -51.86
N VAL A 2 -6.08 -32.90 -52.46
CA VAL A 2 -4.86 -33.01 -53.33
C VAL A 2 -4.03 -31.75 -52.96
N ALA A 3 -2.75 -31.72 -52.55
CA ALA A 3 -1.50 -32.43 -52.87
C ALA A 3 -0.65 -31.78 -54.00
N GLY A 4 0.45 -31.10 -53.61
CA GLY A 4 1.45 -30.41 -54.48
C GLY A 4 2.03 -29.19 -53.74
N ARG A 5 3.30 -29.05 -53.32
CA ARG A 5 4.64 -29.67 -53.58
C ARG A 5 5.31 -29.33 -54.92
N GLY A 6 6.53 -28.75 -54.85
CA GLY A 6 7.46 -28.57 -55.99
C GLY A 6 8.41 -27.35 -55.88
N THR A 7 9.31 -27.19 -54.91
CA THR A 7 10.69 -27.75 -54.78
C THR A 7 11.77 -27.41 -55.85
N ARG A 8 12.75 -26.56 -55.46
CA ARG A 8 14.22 -26.64 -55.68
C ARG A 8 14.85 -26.82 -57.10
N ARG A 9 15.69 -25.85 -57.52
CA ARG A 9 17.15 -25.90 -57.89
C ARG A 9 17.62 -24.48 -58.32
N ARG A 10 18.86 -23.94 -58.19
CA ARG A 10 20.19 -24.26 -57.57
C ARG A 10 21.35 -24.49 -58.56
N ARG A 11 22.44 -23.68 -58.43
CA ARG A 11 23.77 -23.68 -59.15
C ARG A 11 23.74 -23.16 -60.61
N SER A 12 24.81 -22.61 -61.22
CA SER A 12 26.18 -22.21 -60.77
C SER A 12 26.97 -21.44 -61.86
N GLY A 13 28.02 -20.69 -61.48
CA GLY A 13 29.05 -20.13 -62.39
C GLY A 13 28.97 -18.60 -62.53
N GLY A 14 30.05 -17.84 -62.75
CA GLY A 14 31.48 -18.20 -62.89
C GLY A 14 32.43 -17.08 -62.41
N GLN A 15 33.74 -17.35 -62.41
CA GLN A 15 34.80 -16.44 -61.95
C GLN A 15 35.14 -15.34 -62.97
N GLU A 16 35.64 -14.17 -62.52
CA GLU A 16 36.88 -13.60 -63.08
C GLU A 16 37.59 -12.57 -62.17
N THR A 17 38.79 -12.15 -62.60
CA THR A 17 39.86 -11.39 -61.92
C THR A 17 39.84 -9.87 -62.20
N SER A 18 40.71 -8.98 -61.68
CA SER A 18 41.34 -8.80 -60.35
C SER A 18 42.17 -7.48 -60.31
N ARG A 19 42.22 -6.79 -59.16
CA ARG A 19 43.22 -5.77 -58.68
C ARG A 19 44.19 -5.06 -59.66
N ARG A 20 44.14 -3.70 -59.70
CA ARG A 20 45.26 -2.70 -59.69
C ARG A 20 44.69 -1.28 -59.99
N SER A 21 45.32 -0.12 -59.72
CA SER A 21 46.21 0.32 -58.61
C SER A 21 46.53 1.83 -58.76
N LEU A 22 46.58 2.58 -57.65
CA LEU A 22 47.37 3.82 -57.36
C LEU A 22 47.68 4.86 -58.48
N GLY A 23 47.40 6.15 -58.19
CA GLY A 23 48.00 7.31 -58.88
C GLY A 23 47.81 8.62 -58.09
N SER A 24 48.85 9.45 -57.94
CA SER A 24 48.82 10.64 -57.07
C SER A 24 49.84 11.73 -57.44
N PHE A 25 49.36 12.95 -57.75
CA PHE A 25 50.08 14.25 -57.83
C PHE A 25 49.00 15.37 -57.87
N GLY A 26 49.22 16.64 -57.50
CA GLY A 26 50.34 17.28 -56.81
C GLY A 26 50.40 18.82 -57.03
N LEU A 27 50.78 19.59 -55.99
CA LEU A 27 51.23 21.01 -55.97
C LEU A 27 50.21 22.18 -55.76
N ARG A 28 50.78 23.32 -55.34
CA ARG A 28 50.22 24.66 -54.97
C ARG A 28 50.85 25.73 -55.95
N PRO A 29 50.97 27.08 -55.70
CA PRO A 29 50.53 27.97 -54.60
C PRO A 29 50.09 29.43 -54.92
N GLY A 30 49.58 30.12 -53.89
CA GLY A 30 49.59 31.58 -53.72
C GLY A 30 48.47 32.09 -52.81
N LYS A 31 48.51 33.28 -52.18
CA LYS A 31 49.57 34.10 -51.54
C LYS A 31 48.83 35.27 -50.85
N THR A 32 49.24 35.60 -49.63
CA THR A 32 48.81 36.72 -48.75
C THR A 32 48.74 38.11 -49.41
N PRO A 33 47.98 39.06 -48.82
CA PRO A 33 48.63 40.09 -47.99
C PRO A 33 47.88 40.46 -46.68
N SER A 34 48.47 41.35 -45.86
CA SER A 34 47.93 41.78 -44.55
C SER A 34 48.35 43.21 -44.17
N THR A 35 47.40 44.06 -43.74
CA THR A 35 47.62 45.40 -43.14
C THR A 35 46.40 45.84 -42.28
N ALA A 36 46.43 46.94 -41.51
CA ALA A 36 47.18 47.18 -40.27
C ALA A 36 46.86 48.58 -39.67
N ARG A 37 46.62 48.65 -38.35
CA ARG A 37 46.73 49.84 -37.43
C ARG A 37 45.76 51.05 -37.50
N ARG A 38 45.18 51.32 -36.31
CA ARG A 38 45.06 52.63 -35.58
C ARG A 38 44.22 53.81 -36.14
N GLY A 39 43.33 54.32 -35.29
CA GLY A 39 43.64 55.57 -34.55
C GLY A 39 42.53 56.62 -34.31
N ARG A 40 42.37 57.05 -33.04
CA ARG A 40 41.63 58.23 -32.51
C ARG A 40 40.10 58.24 -32.73
N ALA A 41 39.21 58.56 -31.78
CA ALA A 41 39.17 59.49 -30.64
C ALA A 41 38.60 60.88 -30.97
N GLY A 42 37.43 61.17 -30.40
CA GLY A 42 36.74 62.46 -30.35
C GLY A 42 36.09 62.65 -28.97
N ARG A 43 35.82 63.89 -28.58
CA ARG A 43 35.39 64.29 -27.22
C ARG A 43 34.15 65.20 -27.29
N SER A 44 33.69 65.63 -26.11
CA SER A 44 32.83 66.81 -25.85
C SER A 44 31.31 66.65 -25.98
N ASP A 45 30.47 67.29 -25.14
CA ASP A 45 30.65 67.77 -23.75
C ASP A 45 29.30 68.25 -23.15
N LEU A 46 29.24 68.43 -21.82
CA LEU A 46 28.25 69.24 -21.06
C LEU A 46 26.76 68.79 -21.08
N GLY A 47 25.93 69.28 -20.12
CA GLY A 47 24.48 68.96 -20.10
C GLY A 47 23.61 69.46 -18.92
N TRP A 48 24.14 69.53 -17.69
CA TRP A 48 23.50 70.13 -16.48
C TRP A 48 22.20 69.50 -15.89
N ARG A 49 22.03 69.74 -14.58
CA ARG A 49 20.84 69.56 -13.72
C ARG A 49 20.05 70.90 -13.67
N PRO A 50 18.75 71.00 -13.30
CA PRO A 50 18.29 70.62 -11.94
C PRO A 50 16.79 70.24 -11.75
N GLY A 51 16.40 69.97 -10.50
CA GLY A 51 15.03 70.18 -9.97
C GLY A 51 14.98 71.47 -9.12
N PRO A 52 14.07 71.65 -8.13
CA PRO A 52 12.99 70.78 -7.65
C PRO A 52 11.60 71.49 -7.69
N GLY A 53 10.56 70.90 -7.07
CA GLY A 53 9.29 71.61 -6.83
C GLY A 53 8.29 70.85 -5.95
N ILE A 54 7.89 71.43 -4.82
CA ILE A 54 6.83 70.94 -3.92
C ILE A 54 5.65 71.93 -3.97
N ARG A 55 4.40 71.43 -3.99
CA ARG A 55 3.25 72.14 -3.38
C ARG A 55 2.08 71.22 -3.06
N SER A 56 1.27 71.65 -2.11
CA SER A 56 0.13 70.95 -1.51
C SER A 56 -1.13 71.86 -1.54
N HIS A 57 -2.23 71.39 -0.91
CA HIS A 57 -3.57 72.00 -0.76
C HIS A 57 -4.62 71.63 -1.83
N ALA A 58 -5.94 71.58 -1.51
CA ALA A 58 -6.62 71.33 -0.23
C ALA A 58 -8.15 71.13 -0.43
N VAL A 59 -8.76 70.29 0.43
CA VAL A 59 -10.13 70.37 0.97
C VAL A 59 -11.33 70.59 0.02
N GLY A 60 -12.20 69.57 -0.03
CA GLY A 60 -13.66 69.67 -0.22
C GLY A 60 -14.34 68.72 0.78
N HIS A 61 -15.47 69.07 1.39
CA HIS A 61 -15.86 68.50 2.70
C HIS A 61 -17.40 68.39 2.90
N VAL A 62 -17.82 67.44 3.76
CA VAL A 62 -19.19 67.22 4.31
C VAL A 62 -20.21 66.57 3.35
N GLY A 63 -21.01 65.56 3.76
CA GLY A 63 -20.95 64.73 4.98
C GLY A 63 -22.28 64.09 5.44
N LEU A 64 -22.21 63.26 6.50
CA LEU A 64 -23.29 62.67 7.31
C LEU A 64 -24.21 61.62 6.58
N SER A 65 -24.84 60.62 7.24
CA SER A 65 -24.97 60.36 8.69
C SER A 65 -25.17 58.88 9.11
N LEU A 66 -24.85 58.65 10.39
CA LEU A 66 -25.08 57.56 11.35
C LEU A 66 -25.93 56.29 11.05
N VAL A 67 -25.34 55.15 11.46
CA VAL A 67 -25.79 54.18 12.51
C VAL A 67 -27.28 53.78 12.63
N ALA A 68 -27.55 52.48 12.45
CA ALA A 68 -28.21 51.61 13.43
C ALA A 68 -28.18 50.12 12.99
N GLY A 69 -28.20 49.18 13.95
CA GLY A 69 -28.61 47.80 13.71
C GLY A 69 -30.09 47.59 14.11
N PRO A 70 -30.67 46.43 13.79
CA PRO A 70 -31.32 45.71 14.88
C PRO A 70 -31.13 44.18 14.84
N GLU A 71 -31.22 43.56 16.01
CA GLU A 71 -31.59 42.15 16.13
C GLU A 71 -33.07 41.96 15.73
N THR A 72 -33.49 40.78 15.26
CA THR A 72 -34.46 39.93 16.01
C THR A 72 -34.89 38.63 15.30
N ARG A 73 -34.99 37.57 16.12
CA ARG A 73 -36.04 36.52 16.15
C ARG A 73 -36.27 35.57 14.96
N TYR A 74 -36.08 34.29 15.27
CA TYR A 74 -36.83 33.14 14.72
C TYR A 74 -38.36 33.33 14.80
N PRO A 75 -39.08 32.59 13.94
CA PRO A 75 -40.18 31.74 14.39
C PRO A 75 -39.85 30.24 14.26
N LEU A 76 -40.51 29.41 15.08
CA LEU A 76 -40.62 27.96 14.91
C LEU A 76 -41.98 27.66 14.25
N ASP A 77 -42.04 26.71 13.32
CA ASP A 77 -42.74 25.42 13.57
C ASP A 77 -42.87 24.51 12.33
N GLY A 78 -42.90 23.20 12.60
CA GLY A 78 -43.91 22.31 11.99
C GLY A 78 -43.59 21.48 10.73
N VAL A 79 -43.19 20.21 10.94
CA VAL A 79 -43.62 19.01 10.14
C VAL A 79 -43.08 18.93 8.67
N ARG A 80 -42.59 17.82 8.11
CA ARG A 80 -42.85 16.36 8.24
C ARG A 80 -41.57 15.52 7.97
N ALA A 81 -41.65 14.20 8.09
CA ALA A 81 -40.54 13.25 7.87
C ALA A 81 -40.80 12.27 6.69
N GLN A 82 -39.87 11.31 6.50
CA GLN A 82 -39.85 10.21 5.50
C GLN A 82 -39.27 10.62 4.11
N HIS A 83 -38.52 9.79 3.36
CA HIS A 83 -38.13 8.37 3.52
C HIS A 83 -36.63 8.14 3.19
N ARG A 84 -36.04 7.06 3.71
CA ARG A 84 -34.84 6.38 3.15
C ARG A 84 -35.22 4.99 2.63
N PRO A 85 -34.81 4.58 1.43
CA PRO A 85 -34.69 3.16 1.04
C PRO A 85 -33.31 2.60 1.43
N GLY A 86 -33.20 1.27 1.55
CA GLY A 86 -31.96 0.54 1.83
C GLY A 86 -31.21 0.04 0.58
N PRO A 87 -30.03 -0.57 0.73
CA PRO A 87 -29.22 -1.07 -0.38
C PRO A 87 -29.72 -2.41 -0.92
N GLN A 88 -29.44 -2.69 -2.20
CA GLN A 88 -29.53 -4.03 -2.81
C GLN A 88 -28.23 -4.38 -3.53
N GLN A 89 -27.87 -5.67 -3.52
CA GLN A 89 -26.64 -6.20 -4.13
C GLN A 89 -26.89 -6.68 -5.58
N PRO A 90 -25.82 -6.81 -6.41
CA PRO A 90 -25.96 -7.06 -7.84
C PRO A 90 -26.19 -8.53 -8.22
N ALA A 91 -27.03 -8.76 -9.23
CA ALA A 91 -27.22 -10.06 -9.88
C ALA A 91 -26.35 -10.21 -11.14
N ARG A 92 -25.98 -11.46 -11.47
CA ARG A 92 -25.15 -11.81 -12.64
C ARG A 92 -26.00 -11.98 -13.90
N HIS A 93 -25.45 -11.66 -15.07
CA HIS A 93 -25.85 -12.26 -16.35
C HIS A 93 -24.63 -12.68 -17.17
N ALA A 94 -24.83 -13.63 -18.09
CA ALA A 94 -23.75 -14.43 -18.68
C ALA A 94 -23.77 -14.43 -20.22
N ARG A 95 -22.67 -14.97 -20.75
CA ARG A 95 -22.22 -15.12 -22.15
C ARG A 95 -23.32 -15.40 -23.18
N LEU A 96 -23.16 -14.79 -24.36
CA LEU A 96 -23.76 -15.19 -25.63
C LEU A 96 -23.16 -16.52 -26.14
N ALA A 97 -23.89 -17.22 -27.02
CA ALA A 97 -23.45 -18.45 -27.70
C ALA A 97 -23.84 -18.43 -29.19
N HIS A 98 -23.27 -19.35 -29.97
CA HIS A 98 -23.41 -19.44 -31.44
C HIS A 98 -24.79 -19.96 -31.91
N PRO A 99 -25.18 -19.70 -33.18
CA PRO A 99 -26.33 -20.33 -33.83
C PRO A 99 -26.03 -21.73 -34.37
N ASP A 100 -27.07 -22.57 -34.45
CA ASP A 100 -27.03 -23.97 -34.90
C ASP A 100 -27.15 -24.17 -36.43
N GLN A 101 -26.70 -25.36 -36.88
CA GLN A 101 -27.22 -26.01 -38.09
C GLN A 101 -27.29 -27.54 -37.92
N GLN A 102 -28.51 -28.11 -37.81
CA GLN A 102 -28.92 -29.32 -38.54
C GLN A 102 -30.44 -29.60 -38.42
N PRO A 103 -31.09 -30.26 -39.40
CA PRO A 103 -32.56 -30.42 -39.43
C PRO A 103 -33.08 -31.87 -39.35
N ALA A 104 -34.21 -32.10 -38.66
CA ALA A 104 -35.17 -33.20 -38.92
C ALA A 104 -36.45 -33.09 -38.05
N GLY A 105 -37.51 -33.84 -38.39
CA GLY A 105 -38.55 -34.27 -37.42
C GLY A 105 -39.85 -33.47 -37.36
N ARG A 106 -40.86 -33.87 -38.17
CA ARG A 106 -42.25 -33.33 -38.14
C ARG A 106 -43.16 -34.08 -37.15
N VAL A 107 -44.32 -33.45 -36.86
CA VAL A 107 -45.66 -34.07 -36.60
C VAL A 107 -46.01 -34.44 -35.12
N PRO A 108 -47.29 -34.29 -34.67
CA PRO A 108 -47.61 -33.39 -33.53
C PRO A 108 -48.77 -33.84 -32.58
N ARG A 109 -49.42 -32.86 -31.90
CA ARG A 109 -50.67 -32.88 -31.05
C ARG A 109 -50.45 -33.23 -29.56
N GLN A 110 -50.89 -32.42 -28.57
CA GLN A 110 -52.23 -31.92 -28.17
C GLN A 110 -53.17 -32.99 -27.54
N PRO A 111 -54.07 -32.65 -26.59
CA PRO A 111 -54.03 -31.57 -25.57
C PRO A 111 -54.68 -31.98 -24.19
N ALA A 112 -55.05 -30.97 -23.38
CA ALA A 112 -55.93 -30.98 -22.18
C ALA A 112 -55.40 -31.60 -20.87
N GLY A 113 -55.84 -31.16 -19.68
CA GLY A 113 -56.60 -29.94 -19.31
C GLY A 113 -57.73 -30.14 -18.28
N ILE A 114 -58.02 -29.08 -17.50
CA ILE A 114 -59.22 -28.88 -16.64
C ILE A 114 -59.26 -29.75 -15.34
N ALA A 115 -59.81 -29.36 -14.19
CA ALA A 115 -59.94 -28.06 -13.46
C ALA A 115 -60.50 -28.32 -12.04
N ALA A 116 -60.68 -27.25 -11.25
CA ALA A 116 -61.43 -27.15 -9.97
C ALA A 116 -60.84 -27.89 -8.73
N GLY A 117 -61.04 -27.39 -7.50
CA GLY A 117 -61.61 -26.09 -7.10
C GLY A 117 -61.95 -25.99 -5.60
N GLU A 118 -62.27 -24.78 -5.14
CA GLU A 118 -63.06 -24.49 -3.90
C GLU A 118 -62.43 -24.89 -2.53
N LEU A 119 -62.84 -24.40 -1.34
CA LEU A 119 -63.75 -23.32 -0.93
C LEU A 119 -63.40 -22.86 0.52
N SER A 120 -63.65 -21.58 0.87
CA SER A 120 -63.79 -21.05 2.25
C SER A 120 -62.59 -21.13 3.22
N GLY A 121 -62.53 -20.38 4.34
CA GLY A 121 -63.34 -19.21 4.72
C GLY A 121 -63.20 -18.77 6.20
N GLU A 122 -63.26 -17.46 6.42
CA GLU A 122 -63.73 -16.75 7.64
C GLU A 122 -63.01 -16.83 9.02
N ARG A 123 -62.96 -15.65 9.68
CA ARG A 123 -63.04 -15.39 11.16
C ARG A 123 -61.82 -15.72 12.06
N LYS A 124 -61.64 -15.05 13.22
CA LYS A 124 -61.91 -13.65 13.69
C LYS A 124 -61.20 -13.45 15.06
N ARG A 125 -60.72 -12.22 15.33
CA ARG A 125 -60.57 -11.56 16.66
C ARG A 125 -60.05 -12.34 17.89
N ALA A 126 -59.04 -11.79 18.56
CA ALA A 126 -59.08 -11.49 20.01
C ALA A 126 -57.98 -10.48 20.43
N VAL A 127 -58.23 -9.73 21.51
CA VAL A 127 -57.28 -8.82 22.19
C VAL A 127 -57.52 -8.93 23.71
N PRO A 128 -56.46 -9.04 24.53
CA PRO A 128 -56.20 -8.08 25.62
C PRO A 128 -54.73 -7.59 25.56
N ASP A 129 -54.32 -6.36 25.88
CA ASP A 129 -54.72 -5.31 26.86
C ASP A 129 -54.35 -5.60 28.33
N ARG A 130 -53.93 -4.52 29.02
CA ARG A 130 -53.62 -4.37 30.46
C ARG A 130 -52.29 -4.94 30.98
N ARG A 131 -51.65 -4.38 32.02
CA ARG A 131 -51.44 -2.99 32.54
C ARG A 131 -50.48 -3.10 33.75
N TYR A 132 -50.03 -1.96 34.31
CA TYR A 132 -49.12 -1.83 35.47
C TYR A 132 -47.64 -2.24 35.19
N GLY A 133 -46.62 -1.65 35.85
CA GLY A 133 -46.65 -0.38 36.59
C GLY A 133 -45.57 -0.16 37.67
N GLY A 134 -44.55 0.66 37.35
CA GLY A 134 -44.00 1.64 38.30
C GLY A 134 -42.60 1.43 38.93
N ARG A 135 -41.77 2.50 38.83
CA ARG A 135 -40.58 2.84 39.65
C ARG A 135 -39.35 1.93 39.40
N TRP A 136 -38.09 2.35 39.59
CA TRP A 136 -37.51 3.33 40.55
C TRP A 136 -36.29 4.12 40.00
N ARG A 137 -36.15 5.40 40.40
CA ARG A 137 -34.91 6.22 40.61
C ARG A 137 -33.91 6.43 39.44
N GLN A 138 -32.91 7.32 39.49
CA GLN A 138 -32.71 8.74 39.93
C GLN A 138 -31.39 9.21 39.21
N VAL A 139 -31.32 10.32 38.45
CA VAL A 139 -31.20 11.76 38.82
C VAL A 139 -29.78 12.17 39.33
N VAL A 140 -29.31 13.40 38.95
CA VAL A 140 -27.96 14.02 39.14
C VAL A 140 -26.85 13.35 38.28
N ALA A 141 -25.88 13.96 37.57
CA ALA A 141 -25.14 15.25 37.57
C ALA A 141 -23.99 15.35 38.63
N ALA A 142 -22.93 16.18 38.53
CA ALA A 142 -22.52 17.21 37.57
C ALA A 142 -20.98 17.07 37.27
N GLY A 143 -20.15 18.04 36.82
CA GLY A 143 -20.33 19.48 36.59
C GLY A 143 -19.06 20.18 36.01
N ARG A 144 -19.28 21.28 35.27
CA ARG A 144 -18.34 22.20 34.57
C ARG A 144 -17.54 23.10 35.55
N TRP A 145 -16.39 23.69 35.12
CA TRP A 145 -16.01 25.15 35.19
C TRP A 145 -14.48 25.44 35.08
N TRP A 146 -14.14 26.71 34.83
CA TRP A 146 -12.82 27.35 34.52
C TRP A 146 -12.36 28.25 35.72
N PRO A 147 -11.19 28.98 35.79
CA PRO A 147 -10.56 29.78 34.70
C PRO A 147 -9.01 30.05 34.73
N ALA A 148 -8.54 30.86 33.75
CA ALA A 148 -7.47 31.92 33.71
C ALA A 148 -6.22 31.87 34.64
N THR A 149 -5.01 32.30 34.26
CA THR A 149 -4.57 33.62 33.69
C THR A 149 -3.27 33.50 32.85
N ALA A 150 -3.11 34.18 31.70
CA ALA A 150 -2.65 35.56 31.42
C ALA A 150 -1.12 35.84 31.57
N GLY A 151 -0.44 36.28 30.49
CA GLY A 151 0.94 36.80 30.56
C GLY A 151 1.74 36.82 29.23
N GLY A 152 2.29 37.98 28.88
CA GLY A 152 3.29 38.27 27.84
C GLY A 152 3.53 39.80 27.78
N PRO A 153 4.32 40.38 26.87
CA PRO A 153 5.36 39.83 25.97
C PRO A 153 6.74 40.52 26.22
N GLY A 154 7.77 40.29 25.39
CA GLY A 154 8.86 41.28 25.25
C GLY A 154 10.33 40.80 25.29
N PRO A 155 11.30 41.72 25.04
CA PRO A 155 12.21 41.48 23.90
C PRO A 155 13.70 41.89 24.08
N VAL A 156 14.52 41.54 23.07
CA VAL A 156 15.72 42.26 22.54
C VAL A 156 16.85 42.69 23.52
N GLY A 157 18.10 42.31 23.21
CA GLY A 157 19.29 42.95 23.79
C GLY A 157 20.63 42.49 23.19
N ARG A 158 21.28 43.33 22.38
CA ARG A 158 22.67 43.12 21.89
C ARG A 158 23.69 43.41 23.00
N ASN A 159 24.88 42.81 22.91
CA ASN A 159 26.11 43.63 22.90
C ASN A 159 27.32 42.96 22.21
N HIS A 160 28.36 43.76 21.99
CA HIS A 160 29.54 43.47 21.14
C HIS A 160 30.86 43.51 21.93
N ARG A 161 31.97 43.09 21.26
CA ARG A 161 33.38 43.56 21.45
C ARG A 161 34.10 43.08 22.73
N VAL A 162 35.43 43.02 22.81
CA VAL A 162 36.54 42.97 21.80
C VAL A 162 37.46 41.78 22.22
N ASP A 163 38.44 41.29 21.44
CA ASP A 163 39.81 41.84 21.37
C ASP A 163 40.66 41.18 20.25
N ALA A 164 41.89 41.67 20.04
CA ALA A 164 42.76 41.31 18.91
C ALA A 164 44.26 41.28 19.29
N VAL A 165 45.14 41.22 18.27
CA VAL A 165 46.62 41.25 18.30
C VAL A 165 47.31 39.88 18.50
N GLY A 166 48.30 39.58 17.64
CA GLY A 166 49.16 38.39 17.70
C GLY A 166 49.65 37.95 16.30
N VAL A 167 50.84 38.41 15.89
CA VAL A 167 51.40 38.20 14.53
C VAL A 167 52.73 37.43 14.59
N VAL A 168 52.99 36.53 13.63
CA VAL A 168 54.34 36.32 13.01
C VAL A 168 54.24 35.53 11.69
N HIS A 169 55.28 35.69 10.85
CA HIS A 169 55.51 35.17 9.48
C HIS A 169 55.51 33.62 9.33
N VAL A 170 55.45 33.00 8.14
CA VAL A 170 56.20 33.25 6.87
C VAL A 170 55.40 33.01 5.57
N ASP A 171 55.75 33.77 4.52
CA ASP A 171 55.25 33.76 3.14
C ASP A 171 56.23 33.04 2.17
N ARG A 172 55.74 32.21 1.20
CA ARG A 172 56.07 32.32 -0.25
C ARG A 172 55.56 31.23 -1.23
N ARG A 173 55.11 31.73 -2.40
CA ARG A 173 55.23 31.21 -3.80
C ARG A 173 54.28 30.10 -4.33
N ARG A 174 53.53 30.49 -5.38
CA ARG A 174 53.08 29.70 -6.56
C ARG A 174 54.29 29.58 -7.58
N PRO A 175 54.23 28.99 -8.82
CA PRO A 175 53.06 28.50 -9.59
C PRO A 175 53.22 27.26 -10.55
N THR A 176 52.11 26.92 -11.23
CA THR A 176 51.97 26.38 -12.63
C THR A 176 52.35 24.93 -13.06
N THR A 177 51.48 24.40 -13.94
CA THR A 177 51.67 23.41 -15.04
C THR A 177 52.05 21.94 -14.76
N GLY A 178 51.28 21.00 -15.35
CA GLY A 178 51.68 19.61 -15.67
C GLY A 178 52.09 19.46 -17.15
N PRO A 179 51.89 18.33 -17.85
CA PRO A 179 51.37 16.99 -17.47
C PRO A 179 52.40 15.84 -17.78
N VAL A 180 52.00 14.54 -17.76
CA VAL A 180 52.44 13.45 -18.69
C VAL A 180 51.86 12.06 -18.31
N ARG A 181 51.82 11.11 -19.27
CA ARG A 181 51.38 9.69 -19.17
C ARG A 181 52.53 8.74 -18.72
N GLY A 182 52.25 7.56 -18.13
CA GLY A 182 53.27 6.49 -18.03
C GLY A 182 52.93 5.16 -17.33
N GLN A 183 52.39 4.20 -18.10
CA GLN A 183 52.63 2.73 -18.09
C GLN A 183 52.61 1.83 -16.80
N PHE A 184 52.02 0.63 -17.01
CA PHE A 184 52.19 -0.68 -16.34
C PHE A 184 53.69 -1.13 -16.19
N PRO A 185 54.09 -2.18 -15.40
CA PRO A 185 53.32 -3.43 -15.13
C PRO A 185 53.53 -4.22 -13.79
N GLY A 186 52.65 -5.21 -13.55
CA GLY A 186 53.06 -6.64 -13.40
C GLY A 186 53.43 -7.24 -12.03
N SER A 187 52.83 -8.41 -11.71
CA SER A 187 53.21 -9.40 -10.68
C SER A 187 53.12 -8.96 -9.19
N GLY A 188 53.08 -9.86 -8.18
CA GLY A 188 52.84 -11.31 -8.21
C GLY A 188 53.25 -12.08 -6.93
N ARG A 189 52.27 -12.72 -6.27
CA ARG A 189 52.37 -13.75 -5.18
C ARG A 189 52.91 -13.40 -3.77
N VAL A 190 52.03 -13.63 -2.78
CA VAL A 190 52.20 -14.47 -1.55
C VAL A 190 53.43 -14.29 -0.64
N VAL A 191 53.20 -13.94 0.64
CA VAL A 191 53.54 -14.68 1.89
C VAL A 191 52.90 -13.95 3.10
N ALA A 192 52.77 -14.59 4.27
CA ALA A 192 51.94 -14.13 5.41
C ALA A 192 52.72 -13.81 6.72
N GLY A 193 52.07 -13.12 7.66
CA GLY A 193 52.45 -13.00 9.09
C GLY A 193 52.08 -11.66 9.75
N VAL A 194 51.98 -11.50 11.08
CA VAL A 194 52.00 -12.47 12.21
C VAL A 194 51.44 -11.80 13.50
N ALA A 195 50.67 -12.54 14.33
CA ALA A 195 50.39 -12.33 15.79
C ALA A 195 49.60 -11.05 16.24
N ASP A 196 49.09 -10.90 17.49
CA ASP A 196 49.28 -11.75 18.71
C ASP A 196 48.08 -11.83 19.71
N ARG A 197 47.99 -12.99 20.39
CA ARG A 197 47.46 -13.44 21.73
C ARG A 197 46.40 -12.67 22.56
N TRP A 198 45.63 -13.29 23.48
CA TRP A 198 45.97 -14.22 24.61
C TRP A 198 44.89 -15.33 24.85
N ARG A 199 45.23 -16.64 24.98
CA ARG A 199 45.49 -17.49 26.21
C ARG A 199 44.26 -17.89 27.07
N ALA A 200 44.13 -19.09 27.69
CA ALA A 200 44.84 -20.41 27.59
C ALA A 200 44.14 -21.54 28.44
N CYS A 201 44.74 -22.76 28.48
CA CYS A 201 44.50 -23.98 29.32
C CYS A 201 43.53 -25.06 28.75
N CYS A 202 43.77 -26.39 28.82
CA CYS A 202 44.87 -27.19 29.42
C CYS A 202 45.16 -28.56 28.69
N CYS A 203 46.17 -29.33 29.15
CA CYS A 203 46.78 -30.56 28.58
C CYS A 203 45.98 -31.89 28.77
N GLY A 204 46.34 -33.11 28.28
CA GLY A 204 47.38 -33.60 27.33
C GLY A 204 48.20 -34.86 27.81
N ALA A 205 48.57 -35.78 26.88
CA ALA A 205 49.70 -36.81 26.89
C ALA A 205 49.41 -38.34 26.72
N SER A 206 50.27 -39.04 25.91
CA SER A 206 50.74 -40.48 25.90
C SER A 206 49.77 -41.71 26.00
N GLY A 207 50.05 -42.93 25.50
CA GLY A 207 51.19 -43.51 24.73
C GLY A 207 51.13 -45.07 24.58
N ASP A 208 52.04 -45.66 23.78
CA ASP A 208 52.49 -47.09 23.63
C ASP A 208 51.61 -48.26 23.10
N ASP A 209 51.98 -48.73 21.89
CA ASP A 209 52.26 -50.11 21.38
C ASP A 209 51.66 -51.42 21.95
N ARG A 210 51.21 -52.31 21.01
CA ARG A 210 51.85 -53.64 20.72
C ARG A 210 51.30 -54.36 19.47
N LEU A 211 52.07 -55.33 18.94
CA LEU A 211 51.88 -56.05 17.66
C LEU A 211 51.53 -57.55 17.82
N SER A 212 50.86 -58.18 16.83
CA SER A 212 51.43 -59.27 15.96
C SER A 212 50.41 -60.22 15.25
N HIS A 213 50.72 -60.56 13.98
CA HIS A 213 50.49 -61.77 13.14
C HIS A 213 49.17 -62.62 13.21
N ARG A 214 48.42 -62.83 12.09
CA ARG A 214 48.51 -63.90 11.03
C ARG A 214 48.32 -65.35 11.55
N PHE A 215 47.53 -66.28 10.97
CA PHE A 215 46.85 -66.43 9.65
C PHE A 215 45.34 -66.89 9.83
N SER A 216 44.52 -67.49 8.94
CA SER A 216 44.70 -68.14 7.61
C SER A 216 43.41 -68.29 6.75
N LEU A 217 43.54 -69.07 5.66
CA LEU A 217 42.63 -69.59 4.60
C LEU A 217 41.47 -70.52 5.10
N HIS A 218 40.43 -70.96 4.36
CA HIS A 218 40.13 -71.00 2.89
C HIS A 218 38.62 -71.34 2.60
N LEU A 219 38.06 -70.92 1.44
CA LEU A 219 36.93 -71.54 0.66
C LEU A 219 35.52 -71.67 1.32
N ALA A 220 34.35 -71.66 0.63
CA ALA A 220 33.97 -71.31 -0.75
C ALA A 220 32.44 -71.01 -0.85
N ASP A 221 32.02 -70.30 -1.91
CA ASP A 221 30.64 -70.14 -2.43
C ASP A 221 30.15 -71.43 -3.19
N PRO A 222 28.86 -71.66 -3.60
CA PRO A 222 28.05 -70.69 -4.38
C PRO A 222 26.47 -70.75 -4.37
N ALA A 223 25.87 -69.64 -4.85
CA ALA A 223 24.71 -69.51 -5.78
C ALA A 223 23.28 -70.06 -5.48
N GLY A 224 22.25 -69.26 -5.82
CA GLY A 224 20.83 -69.69 -5.95
C GLY A 224 19.79 -68.57 -6.23
N HIS A 225 19.07 -68.67 -7.35
CA HIS A 225 17.94 -67.82 -7.82
C HIS A 225 17.04 -68.71 -8.73
N PRO A 226 15.78 -68.37 -9.15
CA PRO A 226 15.00 -67.11 -8.98
C PRO A 226 13.49 -67.33 -8.63
N ASP A 227 12.65 -66.29 -8.83
CA ASP A 227 11.20 -66.24 -9.21
C ASP A 227 10.07 -66.97 -8.42
N GLY A 228 8.82 -66.42 -8.45
CA GLY A 228 7.61 -67.25 -8.23
C GLY A 228 6.30 -66.74 -7.56
N ASP A 229 5.76 -65.56 -7.90
CA ASP A 229 4.32 -65.17 -7.81
C ASP A 229 3.49 -65.31 -6.47
N ARG A 230 2.19 -64.96 -6.54
CA ARG A 230 1.19 -64.80 -5.44
C ARG A 230 0.10 -65.92 -5.47
N PRO A 231 -1.00 -65.89 -4.66
CA PRO A 231 -1.30 -65.29 -3.35
C PRO A 231 -1.83 -66.33 -2.31
N GLY A 232 -2.21 -65.90 -1.09
CA GLY A 232 -3.11 -66.67 -0.20
C GLY A 232 -2.76 -66.60 1.29
N GLY A 233 -3.77 -66.63 2.16
CA GLY A 233 -3.60 -66.48 3.62
C GLY A 233 -3.93 -67.74 4.44
N GLY A 234 -3.26 -67.90 5.59
CA GLY A 234 -3.50 -68.98 6.56
C GLY A 234 -2.81 -68.70 7.89
N ARG A 235 -3.31 -69.27 9.00
CA ARG A 235 -2.76 -69.07 10.36
C ARG A 235 -1.88 -70.26 10.79
N LEU A 236 -0.76 -70.00 11.48
CA LEU A 236 -0.39 -70.50 12.85
C LEU A 236 1.13 -70.65 13.11
N ALA A 237 1.54 -70.25 14.32
CA ALA A 237 2.65 -70.72 15.20
C ALA A 237 4.05 -71.12 14.65
N GLY A 238 5.15 -70.66 15.29
CA GLY A 238 6.53 -70.95 14.80
C GLY A 238 7.78 -70.93 15.71
N VAL A 239 7.74 -70.50 17.00
CA VAL A 239 8.82 -70.72 18.03
C VAL A 239 10.18 -69.96 17.86
N ALA A 240 10.92 -69.83 18.99
CA ALA A 240 12.28 -69.27 19.22
C ALA A 240 12.42 -67.73 19.15
N ALA A 241 12.56 -66.94 20.24
CA ALA A 241 13.42 -66.95 21.45
C ALA A 241 14.75 -66.16 21.29
N GLY A 242 15.13 -65.25 22.21
CA GLY A 242 14.36 -64.71 23.33
C GLY A 242 15.23 -64.00 24.40
N SER A 243 14.67 -62.99 25.09
CA SER A 243 15.32 -62.30 26.21
C SER A 243 14.31 -61.64 27.17
N ARG A 244 13.64 -62.44 28.02
CA ARG A 244 12.79 -61.90 29.10
C ARG A 244 13.63 -61.56 30.33
N CYS A 245 13.64 -60.28 30.74
CA CYS A 245 13.92 -59.89 32.12
C CYS A 245 12.61 -59.54 32.84
N HIS A 246 12.26 -60.30 33.87
CA HIS A 246 11.09 -60.00 34.69
C HIS A 246 11.35 -58.80 35.61
N ARG A 247 10.51 -57.77 35.48
CA ARG A 247 9.86 -57.12 36.63
C ARG A 247 8.36 -57.29 36.41
N GLY A 248 7.53 -57.60 37.41
CA GLY A 248 7.79 -57.56 38.85
C GLY A 248 6.64 -56.78 39.47
N SER A 249 5.53 -57.46 39.73
CA SER A 249 4.24 -56.84 40.07
C SER A 249 4.27 -56.12 41.42
N ALA A 250 3.81 -54.87 41.44
CA ALA A 250 3.50 -54.12 42.65
C ALA A 250 2.00 -53.79 42.69
N VAL A 251 1.16 -54.77 43.03
CA VAL A 251 -0.24 -54.51 43.43
C VAL A 251 -0.24 -54.11 44.90
N GLN A 252 0.22 -52.89 45.16
CA GLN A 252 0.28 -52.15 46.42
C GLN A 252 0.65 -50.70 46.02
N THR A 253 -0.10 -49.65 46.35
CA THR A 253 -1.01 -49.47 47.50
C THR A 253 -2.21 -48.58 47.15
N THR A 254 -3.39 -49.18 46.93
CA THR A 254 -4.66 -48.45 46.81
C THR A 254 -5.15 -47.97 48.18
N LEU A 255 -4.77 -46.75 48.61
CA LEU A 255 -5.47 -46.00 49.68
C LEU A 255 -5.04 -44.53 49.90
N LEU A 256 -4.16 -43.92 49.08
CA LEU A 256 -3.60 -42.57 49.36
C LEU A 256 -3.60 -41.54 48.21
N GLU A 257 -4.25 -41.82 47.07
CA GLU A 257 -4.36 -40.87 45.94
C GLU A 257 -5.55 -39.88 46.08
N VAL A 258 -5.69 -39.24 47.25
CA VAL A 258 -6.86 -38.37 47.57
C VAL A 258 -6.44 -36.94 47.98
N LEU A 259 -5.16 -36.58 47.86
CA LEU A 259 -4.64 -35.25 48.26
C LEU A 259 -3.72 -34.64 47.19
N MET A 260 -4.32 -33.96 46.21
CA MET A 260 -3.60 -33.17 45.20
C MET A 260 -3.08 -31.83 45.76
N ILE A 261 -2.10 -31.91 46.67
CA ILE A 261 -1.46 -30.75 47.30
C ILE A 261 0.03 -30.74 46.95
N GLU A 262 0.44 -29.79 46.11
CA GLU A 262 1.86 -29.47 45.90
C GLU A 262 2.34 -28.44 46.93
N PHE A 263 3.62 -28.48 47.29
CA PHE A 263 4.26 -27.48 48.14
C PHE A 263 5.20 -26.61 47.30
N GLU A 264 5.09 -25.29 47.45
CA GLU A 264 5.94 -24.32 46.76
C GLU A 264 7.40 -24.37 47.22
N VAL A 265 7.64 -24.64 48.52
CA VAL A 265 8.98 -24.85 49.07
C VAL A 265 8.98 -26.05 50.04
N PRO A 266 8.96 -27.31 49.53
CA PRO A 266 8.83 -28.50 50.35
C PRO A 266 10.00 -28.67 51.35
N ALA A 267 11.17 -28.10 51.05
CA ALA A 267 12.31 -28.07 51.96
C ALA A 267 12.01 -27.39 53.31
N LEU A 268 11.04 -26.46 53.38
CA LEU A 268 10.66 -25.80 54.64
C LEU A 268 9.92 -26.74 55.60
N LEU A 269 9.36 -27.86 55.13
CA LEU A 269 8.79 -28.89 56.01
C LEU A 269 9.85 -29.50 56.95
N LEU A 270 11.13 -29.49 56.54
CA LEU A 270 12.25 -29.95 57.37
C LEU A 270 12.45 -29.07 58.61
N LEU A 271 11.96 -27.82 58.64
CA LEU A 271 11.96 -26.98 59.85
C LEU A 271 11.09 -27.56 60.97
N GLY A 272 10.14 -28.44 60.65
CA GLY A 272 9.35 -29.17 61.64
C GLY A 272 10.20 -30.03 62.58
N LEU A 273 11.37 -30.51 62.14
CA LEU A 273 12.29 -31.31 62.95
C LEU A 273 12.98 -30.49 64.06
N PRO A 274 13.74 -29.42 63.78
CA PRO A 274 14.35 -28.60 64.83
C PRO A 274 13.30 -27.83 65.66
N LEU A 275 12.17 -27.39 65.07
CA LEU A 275 11.09 -26.76 65.82
C LEU A 275 10.38 -27.75 66.76
N GLY A 276 10.12 -28.98 66.30
CA GLY A 276 9.55 -30.05 67.13
C GLY A 276 10.49 -30.47 68.26
N TRP A 277 11.78 -30.58 68.00
CA TRP A 277 12.80 -30.88 69.01
C TRP A 277 12.95 -29.74 70.03
N ALA A 278 13.06 -28.48 69.59
CA ALA A 278 13.12 -27.31 70.46
C ALA A 278 11.84 -27.16 71.30
N TYR A 279 10.68 -27.44 70.71
CA TYR A 279 9.40 -27.50 71.42
C TYR A 279 9.42 -28.58 72.51
N TRP A 280 9.88 -29.79 72.20
CA TRP A 280 9.95 -30.91 73.15
C TRP A 280 10.93 -30.68 74.30
N GLN A 281 12.07 -30.04 74.03
CA GLN A 281 13.13 -29.76 75.02
C GLN A 281 12.83 -28.56 75.92
N TRP A 282 12.33 -27.45 75.35
CA TRP A 282 12.33 -26.14 76.04
C TRP A 282 10.96 -25.49 76.21
N PHE A 283 9.95 -25.85 75.39
CA PHE A 283 8.64 -25.17 75.38
C PHE A 283 7.44 -26.12 75.62
N ARG A 284 7.71 -27.35 76.03
CA ARG A 284 6.71 -28.41 76.22
C ARG A 284 5.79 -28.10 77.40
N VAL A 285 4.50 -27.95 77.11
CA VAL A 285 3.44 -27.76 78.12
C VAL A 285 2.65 -29.06 78.27
N SER A 286 2.21 -29.38 79.49
CA SER A 286 1.36 -30.54 79.79
C SER A 286 -0.12 -30.26 79.48
N GLY A 287 -0.87 -31.30 79.13
CA GLY A 287 -2.30 -31.21 78.82
C GLY A 287 -2.61 -30.69 77.41
N ALA A 288 -3.87 -30.30 77.18
CA ALA A 288 -4.38 -29.95 75.85
C ALA A 288 -3.75 -28.68 75.25
N THR A 289 -3.29 -27.73 76.07
CA THR A 289 -2.51 -26.56 75.63
C THR A 289 -1.22 -26.96 74.94
N GLY A 290 -0.57 -28.05 75.37
CA GLY A 290 0.61 -28.59 74.72
C GLY A 290 0.31 -29.10 73.32
N TRP A 291 -0.76 -29.89 73.17
CA TRP A 291 -1.20 -30.42 71.88
C TRP A 291 -1.68 -29.32 70.92
N LEU A 292 -2.43 -28.32 71.40
CA LEU A 292 -2.83 -27.17 70.59
C LEU A 292 -1.62 -26.37 70.10
N ARG A 293 -0.60 -26.13 70.95
CA ARG A 293 0.62 -25.41 70.53
C ARG A 293 1.47 -26.22 69.55
N ALA A 294 1.55 -27.54 69.71
CA ALA A 294 2.21 -28.42 68.75
C ALA A 294 1.47 -28.41 67.39
N GLY A 295 0.13 -28.45 67.41
CA GLY A 295 -0.71 -28.30 66.23
C GLY A 295 -0.56 -26.94 65.54
N LEU A 296 -0.45 -25.86 66.33
CA LEU A 296 -0.20 -24.50 65.83
C LEU A 296 1.17 -24.41 65.12
N LEU A 297 2.22 -24.94 65.73
CA LEU A 297 3.55 -25.03 65.10
C LEU A 297 3.52 -25.86 63.81
N GLY A 298 2.81 -27.00 63.82
CA GLY A 298 2.60 -27.82 62.62
C GLY A 298 1.89 -27.07 61.49
N LEU A 299 0.77 -26.42 61.79
CA LEU A 299 0.01 -25.60 60.81
C LEU A 299 0.85 -24.47 60.24
N LEU A 300 1.69 -23.80 61.05
CA LEU A 300 2.57 -22.73 60.59
C LEU A 300 3.73 -23.24 59.74
N VAL A 301 4.33 -24.39 60.06
CA VAL A 301 5.37 -25.02 59.21
C VAL A 301 4.78 -25.50 57.88
N VAL A 302 3.58 -26.08 57.91
CA VAL A 302 2.85 -26.47 56.71
C VAL A 302 2.50 -25.24 55.86
N ALA A 303 2.00 -24.16 56.46
CA ALA A 303 1.74 -22.90 55.75
C ALA A 303 3.02 -22.29 55.13
N LEU A 304 4.14 -22.29 55.87
CA LEU A 304 5.43 -21.78 55.39
C LEU A 304 5.94 -22.53 54.14
N ALA A 305 5.64 -23.83 54.01
CA ALA A 305 6.00 -24.61 52.82
C ALA A 305 5.14 -24.29 51.57
N GLY A 306 4.15 -23.40 51.69
CA GLY A 306 3.32 -22.92 50.58
C GLY A 306 2.47 -23.98 49.88
N PRO A 307 1.57 -24.70 50.58
CA PRO A 307 0.70 -25.70 49.98
C PRO A 307 -0.32 -25.07 49.03
N ARG A 308 -0.42 -25.64 47.84
CA ARG A 308 -1.33 -25.26 46.77
C ARG A 308 -2.14 -26.48 46.36
N TRP A 309 -3.46 -26.34 46.32
CA TRP A 309 -4.39 -27.35 45.84
C TRP A 309 -4.63 -27.11 44.36
N ASP A 310 -4.34 -28.07 43.50
CA ASP A 310 -4.82 -28.03 42.11
C ASP A 310 -6.29 -28.47 42.10
N ILE A 311 -7.17 -27.58 41.64
CA ILE A 311 -8.61 -27.84 41.59
C ILE A 311 -9.02 -28.50 40.26
N GLY A 312 -8.23 -28.31 39.20
CA GLY A 312 -8.65 -28.59 37.82
C GLY A 312 -9.64 -27.53 37.29
N GLY A 313 -9.58 -27.26 35.99
CA GLY A 313 -10.57 -26.42 35.31
C GLY A 313 -11.65 -27.27 34.64
N ASP A 314 -12.90 -26.84 34.72
CA ASP A 314 -14.01 -27.45 33.96
C ASP A 314 -13.85 -27.17 32.45
N GLY A 315 -13.14 -28.08 31.78
CA GLY A 315 -12.93 -28.10 30.32
C GLY A 315 -11.60 -27.51 29.83
N LEU A 316 -11.18 -28.00 28.66
CA LEU A 316 -9.95 -27.65 27.94
C LEU A 316 -10.16 -26.44 27.02
N ASP A 317 -9.22 -25.51 26.98
CA ASP A 317 -9.15 -24.48 25.96
C ASP A 317 -8.25 -24.94 24.79
N VAL A 318 -8.83 -25.19 23.62
CA VAL A 318 -8.08 -25.51 22.39
C VAL A 318 -7.98 -24.26 21.51
N ILE A 319 -6.77 -23.93 21.08
CA ILE A 319 -6.52 -22.87 20.09
C ILE A 319 -5.96 -23.52 18.83
N LEU A 320 -6.76 -23.50 17.76
CA LEU A 320 -6.38 -24.06 16.46
C LEU A 320 -5.67 -22.99 15.62
N VAL A 321 -4.47 -23.29 15.14
CA VAL A 321 -3.74 -22.49 14.13
C VAL A 321 -3.90 -23.18 12.80
N VAL A 322 -4.61 -22.55 11.85
CA VAL A 322 -4.88 -23.11 10.53
C VAL A 322 -4.11 -22.36 9.46
N ASP A 323 -3.21 -23.06 8.79
CA ASP A 323 -2.45 -22.55 7.66
C ASP A 323 -3.32 -22.40 6.41
N ARG A 324 -3.31 -21.19 5.86
CA ARG A 324 -4.04 -20.80 4.64
C ARG A 324 -3.11 -20.10 3.65
N SER A 325 -1.79 -20.25 3.82
CA SER A 325 -0.78 -19.78 2.87
C SER A 325 -0.84 -20.55 1.55
N ARG A 326 -0.04 -20.12 0.56
CA ARG A 326 0.12 -20.84 -0.72
C ARG A 326 1.03 -22.08 -0.64
N SER A 327 1.63 -22.39 0.51
CA SER A 327 2.38 -23.64 0.67
C SER A 327 1.42 -24.84 0.70
N VAL A 328 0.28 -24.67 1.38
CA VAL A 328 -0.79 -25.65 1.57
C VAL A 328 -1.64 -25.84 0.32
N SER A 329 -1.91 -27.10 -0.07
CA SER A 329 -2.79 -27.43 -1.20
C SER A 329 -4.26 -27.12 -0.90
N ALA A 330 -5.07 -26.92 -1.95
CA ALA A 330 -6.51 -26.72 -1.80
C ALA A 330 -7.22 -27.90 -1.12
N GLU A 331 -6.70 -29.12 -1.32
CA GLU A 331 -7.17 -30.35 -0.67
C GLU A 331 -6.88 -30.32 0.85
N ASN A 332 -5.67 -29.92 1.23
CA ASN A 332 -5.29 -29.78 2.65
C ASN A 332 -6.03 -28.61 3.33
N GLN A 333 -6.32 -27.51 2.60
CA GLN A 333 -7.16 -26.43 3.11
C GLN A 333 -8.63 -26.86 3.32
N ALA A 334 -9.18 -27.71 2.45
CA ALA A 334 -10.51 -28.31 2.64
C ALA A 334 -10.52 -29.27 3.85
N ALA A 335 -9.54 -30.17 3.93
CA ALA A 335 -9.38 -31.07 5.07
C ALA A 335 -9.22 -30.32 6.41
N ALA A 336 -8.57 -29.15 6.42
CA ALA A 336 -8.49 -28.30 7.61
C ALA A 336 -9.86 -27.79 8.09
N VAL A 337 -10.79 -27.49 7.18
CA VAL A 337 -12.16 -27.07 7.51
C VAL A 337 -12.99 -28.25 8.02
N GLU A 338 -12.81 -29.44 7.45
CA GLU A 338 -13.44 -30.67 7.97
C GLU A 338 -12.94 -31.00 9.39
N LEU A 339 -11.62 -30.91 9.63
CA LEU A 339 -11.03 -31.11 10.96
C LEU A 339 -11.48 -30.06 11.99
N ILE A 340 -11.76 -28.81 11.59
CA ILE A 340 -12.44 -27.83 12.46
C ILE A 340 -13.83 -28.33 12.83
N ALA A 341 -14.63 -28.72 11.84
CA ALA A 341 -16.01 -29.12 12.06
C ALA A 341 -16.11 -30.35 12.97
N ASP A 342 -15.20 -31.32 12.83
CA ASP A 342 -15.10 -32.48 13.70
C ASP A 342 -14.65 -32.11 15.12
N LEU A 343 -13.65 -31.23 15.28
CA LEU A 343 -13.26 -30.71 16.61
C LEU A 343 -14.42 -30.00 17.32
N GLU A 344 -15.22 -29.20 16.59
CA GLU A 344 -16.42 -28.57 17.14
C GLU A 344 -17.53 -29.60 17.50
N ASN A 345 -17.58 -30.75 16.82
CA ASN A 345 -18.57 -31.81 17.05
C ASN A 345 -18.18 -32.77 18.20
N THR A 346 -16.89 -33.05 18.41
CA THR A 346 -16.39 -34.01 19.41
C THR A 346 -16.22 -33.44 20.82
N ARG A 347 -16.56 -32.16 20.99
CA ARG A 347 -16.21 -31.32 22.14
C ARG A 347 -17.10 -31.57 23.37
N GLY A 348 -16.51 -31.52 24.56
CA GLY A 348 -17.17 -31.74 25.84
C GLY A 348 -17.87 -30.50 26.42
N ALA A 349 -18.74 -30.75 27.40
CA ALA A 349 -19.43 -29.69 28.14
C ALA A 349 -18.46 -28.96 29.08
N GLY A 350 -18.03 -27.76 28.67
CA GLY A 350 -17.11 -26.88 29.43
C GLY A 350 -15.84 -26.50 28.66
N ASP A 351 -15.49 -27.27 27.62
CA ASP A 351 -14.37 -26.97 26.73
C ASP A 351 -14.59 -25.67 25.94
N ARG A 352 -13.51 -25.09 25.38
CA ARG A 352 -13.55 -23.94 24.46
C ARG A 352 -12.70 -24.19 23.22
N LEU A 353 -13.09 -23.57 22.10
CA LEU A 353 -12.33 -23.57 20.85
C LEU A 353 -12.17 -22.14 20.33
N ALA A 354 -10.94 -21.78 19.98
CA ALA A 354 -10.59 -20.59 19.20
C ALA A 354 -9.92 -21.00 17.89
N VAL A 355 -10.08 -20.18 16.84
CA VAL A 355 -9.48 -20.41 15.52
C VAL A 355 -8.68 -19.18 15.09
N VAL A 356 -7.38 -19.38 14.88
CA VAL A 356 -6.42 -18.43 14.35
C VAL A 356 -5.99 -18.91 12.97
N THR A 357 -6.04 -18.05 11.96
CA THR A 357 -5.53 -18.35 10.63
C THR A 357 -4.12 -17.80 10.47
N LEU A 358 -3.23 -18.63 9.93
CA LEU A 358 -1.85 -18.30 9.58
C LEU A 358 -1.79 -17.86 8.11
N GLY A 359 -1.02 -16.81 7.87
CA GLY A 359 -0.70 -16.23 6.57
C GLY A 359 0.44 -15.23 6.73
N GLY A 360 0.56 -14.25 5.82
CA GLY A 360 1.57 -13.19 5.90
C GLY A 360 1.48 -12.34 7.18
N GLU A 361 0.28 -12.23 7.76
CA GLU A 361 0.02 -11.86 9.15
C GLU A 361 -1.08 -12.77 9.73
N PRO A 362 -1.04 -13.14 11.02
CA PRO A 362 -2.10 -13.93 11.65
C PRO A 362 -3.40 -13.15 11.80
N ARG A 363 -4.54 -13.86 11.75
CA ARG A 363 -5.88 -13.30 12.03
C ARG A 363 -6.70 -14.25 12.91
N VAL A 364 -7.33 -13.70 13.94
CA VAL A 364 -8.33 -14.43 14.74
C VAL A 364 -9.65 -14.44 13.97
N GLU A 365 -10.10 -15.65 13.60
CA GLU A 365 -11.43 -15.89 13.04
C GLU A 365 -12.45 -16.00 14.18
N GLN A 366 -12.10 -16.76 15.22
CA GLN A 366 -12.94 -17.09 16.37
C GLN A 366 -12.13 -17.01 17.66
N GLU A 367 -12.62 -16.21 18.62
CA GLU A 367 -12.12 -16.18 20.00
C GLU A 367 -12.60 -17.42 20.79
N LEU A 368 -12.11 -17.65 22.02
CA LEU A 368 -12.48 -18.82 22.86
C LEU A 368 -13.98 -18.82 23.22
N SER A 369 -14.79 -19.40 22.34
CA SER A 369 -16.25 -19.44 22.40
C SER A 369 -16.76 -20.71 23.07
N HIS A 370 -17.91 -20.65 23.76
CA HIS A 370 -18.68 -21.84 24.16
C HIS A 370 -19.58 -22.36 23.03
N ASP A 371 -20.05 -21.49 22.14
CA ASP A 371 -20.94 -21.81 21.03
C ASP A 371 -20.17 -22.20 19.76
N LYS A 372 -20.81 -22.97 18.87
CA LYS A 372 -20.31 -23.29 17.52
C LYS A 372 -20.49 -22.06 16.62
N THR A 373 -19.40 -21.44 16.16
CA THR A 373 -19.46 -20.13 15.48
C THR A 373 -18.79 -20.05 14.11
N LEU A 374 -17.98 -21.04 13.71
CA LEU A 374 -17.39 -21.03 12.37
C LEU A 374 -18.42 -21.51 11.33
N GLY A 375 -18.83 -20.61 10.42
CA GLY A 375 -19.91 -20.85 9.45
C GLY A 375 -19.54 -21.74 8.25
N GLY A 376 -18.57 -22.65 8.40
CA GLY A 376 -18.01 -23.46 7.31
C GLY A 376 -17.05 -22.72 6.36
N GLU A 377 -17.03 -21.38 6.38
CA GLU A 377 -16.08 -20.53 5.65
C GLU A 377 -15.33 -19.59 6.60
N PHE A 378 -14.10 -19.25 6.21
CA PHE A 378 -13.25 -18.28 6.91
C PHE A 378 -13.65 -16.84 6.57
N ALA A 379 -13.96 -16.03 7.58
CA ALA A 379 -14.51 -14.68 7.41
C ALA A 379 -13.43 -13.58 7.32
N ARG A 380 -12.19 -13.84 7.73
CA ARG A 380 -11.07 -12.88 7.59
C ARG A 380 -10.35 -13.08 6.27
N VAL A 381 -10.12 -11.96 5.60
CA VAL A 381 -9.15 -11.85 4.52
C VAL A 381 -7.75 -11.81 5.14
N ILE A 382 -6.90 -12.72 4.68
CA ILE A 382 -5.47 -12.80 5.00
C ILE A 382 -4.65 -12.50 3.75
N ASP A 383 -3.34 -12.33 3.93
CA ASP A 383 -2.38 -12.48 2.84
C ASP A 383 -1.96 -13.97 2.72
N PRO A 384 -2.32 -14.70 1.65
CA PRO A 384 -1.90 -16.08 1.45
C PRO A 384 -0.49 -16.17 0.83
N ASP A 385 0.08 -15.05 0.34
CA ASP A 385 1.43 -15.01 -0.22
C ASP A 385 2.53 -14.93 0.85
N GLY A 386 2.19 -15.26 2.11
CA GLY A 386 3.13 -15.39 3.22
C GLY A 386 2.71 -16.35 4.34
N SER A 387 3.64 -16.60 5.26
CA SER A 387 3.50 -17.56 6.38
C SER A 387 4.35 -17.14 7.60
N ASP A 388 3.76 -16.51 8.62
CA ASP A 388 4.45 -16.27 9.90
C ASP A 388 3.91 -17.18 11.02
N LEU A 389 4.58 -18.32 11.22
CA LEU A 389 4.26 -19.27 12.28
C LEU A 389 4.58 -18.71 13.68
N ALA A 390 5.64 -17.93 13.84
CA ALA A 390 6.03 -17.36 15.13
C ALA A 390 5.03 -16.31 15.63
N ALA A 391 4.52 -15.47 14.73
CA ALA A 391 3.44 -14.52 14.99
C ALA A 391 2.12 -15.26 15.27
N SER A 392 1.79 -16.30 14.50
CA SER A 392 0.57 -17.09 14.69
C SER A 392 0.53 -17.82 16.04
N LEU A 393 1.66 -18.42 16.45
CA LEU A 393 1.81 -19.01 17.78
C LEU A 393 1.78 -17.95 18.88
N THR A 394 2.39 -16.78 18.67
CA THR A 394 2.33 -15.66 19.63
C THR A 394 0.89 -15.14 19.83
N THR A 395 0.13 -14.96 18.75
CA THR A 395 -1.29 -14.58 18.81
C THR A 395 -2.10 -15.66 19.53
N SER A 396 -1.79 -16.95 19.31
CA SER A 396 -2.48 -18.06 19.97
C SER A 396 -2.24 -18.09 21.48
N LEU A 397 -0.99 -17.86 21.92
CA LEU A 397 -0.66 -17.75 23.35
C LEU A 397 -1.33 -16.55 24.02
N ASN A 398 -1.55 -15.46 23.29
CA ASN A 398 -2.27 -14.28 23.81
C ASN A 398 -3.79 -14.52 24.00
N LEU A 399 -4.35 -15.60 23.46
CA LEU A 399 -5.76 -15.99 23.66
C LEU A 399 -5.97 -16.92 24.87
N VAL A 400 -4.91 -17.50 25.44
CA VAL A 400 -4.98 -18.47 26.54
C VAL A 400 -5.46 -17.80 27.84
N ASP A 401 -6.47 -18.36 28.49
CA ASP A 401 -6.82 -17.98 29.88
C ASP A 401 -5.87 -18.71 30.85
N PRO A 402 -4.97 -18.01 31.57
CA PRO A 402 -3.97 -18.64 32.43
C PRO A 402 -4.57 -19.40 33.63
N ARG A 403 -5.90 -19.36 33.83
CA ARG A 403 -6.62 -20.09 34.88
C ARG A 403 -7.21 -21.43 34.42
N ARG A 404 -7.04 -21.82 33.14
CA ARG A 404 -7.58 -23.07 32.57
C ARG A 404 -6.47 -23.86 31.88
N PRO A 405 -6.59 -25.20 31.79
CA PRO A 405 -5.70 -25.99 30.93
C PRO A 405 -5.94 -25.57 29.47
N ALA A 406 -4.86 -25.35 28.72
CA ALA A 406 -4.93 -24.91 27.33
C ALA A 406 -3.88 -25.62 26.46
N ARG A 407 -4.23 -25.87 25.19
CA ARG A 407 -3.35 -26.51 24.20
C ARG A 407 -3.50 -25.83 22.83
N VAL A 408 -2.39 -25.67 22.12
CA VAL A 408 -2.39 -25.18 20.73
C VAL A 408 -2.30 -26.38 19.78
N LEU A 409 -3.05 -26.37 18.68
CA LEU A 409 -2.94 -27.35 17.60
C LEU A 409 -2.68 -26.64 16.27
N VAL A 410 -1.56 -26.94 15.61
CA VAL A 410 -1.18 -26.36 14.32
C VAL A 410 -1.55 -27.31 13.18
N LEU A 411 -2.34 -26.85 12.21
CA LEU A 411 -2.61 -27.54 10.94
C LEU A 411 -1.82 -26.82 9.83
N SER A 412 -0.68 -27.37 9.41
CA SER A 412 0.28 -26.71 8.49
C SER A 412 1.23 -27.73 7.85
N ASP A 413 1.90 -27.37 6.75
CA ASP A 413 3.08 -28.11 6.27
C ASP A 413 4.34 -27.82 7.11
N GLY A 414 4.29 -26.77 7.94
CA GLY A 414 5.33 -26.31 8.85
C GLY A 414 6.33 -25.35 8.23
N GLU A 415 6.16 -24.99 6.96
CA GLU A 415 6.97 -23.96 6.34
C GLU A 415 6.54 -22.58 6.86
N SER A 416 7.53 -21.68 6.98
CA SER A 416 7.35 -20.34 7.52
C SER A 416 8.34 -19.42 6.83
N ASN A 417 7.87 -18.27 6.35
CA ASN A 417 8.65 -17.20 5.75
C ASN A 417 8.91 -16.02 6.72
N GLY A 418 8.19 -15.99 7.85
CA GLY A 418 8.32 -15.01 8.92
C GLY A 418 9.43 -15.32 9.95
N SER A 419 9.20 -14.92 11.20
CA SER A 419 10.21 -15.04 12.27
C SER A 419 10.42 -16.48 12.79
N ASP A 420 11.51 -16.73 13.54
CA ASP A 420 11.83 -18.03 14.16
C ASP A 420 10.72 -18.50 15.13
N PRO A 421 10.01 -19.62 14.84
CA PRO A 421 8.92 -20.12 15.69
C PRO A 421 9.42 -20.77 16.99
N LEU A 422 10.70 -21.14 17.10
CA LEU A 422 11.27 -21.69 18.33
C LEU A 422 11.23 -20.67 19.48
N SER A 423 11.24 -19.37 19.15
CA SER A 423 11.02 -18.26 20.09
C SER A 423 9.60 -18.22 20.68
N ALA A 424 8.59 -18.74 19.97
CA ALA A 424 7.22 -18.89 20.46
C ALA A 424 7.05 -20.23 21.20
N ALA A 425 7.67 -21.31 20.72
CA ALA A 425 7.65 -22.62 21.39
C ALA A 425 8.20 -22.56 22.82
N ARG A 426 9.29 -21.81 23.05
CA ARG A 426 9.86 -21.60 24.40
C ARG A 426 8.88 -20.88 25.34
N ARG A 427 8.19 -19.84 24.84
CA ARG A 427 7.14 -19.11 25.59
C ARG A 427 5.90 -19.97 25.87
N ALA A 428 5.53 -20.86 24.94
CA ALA A 428 4.45 -21.82 25.15
C ALA A 428 4.78 -22.79 26.30
N ARG A 429 6.03 -23.29 26.35
CA ARG A 429 6.53 -24.11 27.47
C ARG A 429 6.51 -23.36 28.80
N GLU A 430 6.97 -22.11 28.83
CA GLU A 430 6.93 -21.25 30.03
C GLU A 430 5.50 -20.99 30.53
N ALA A 431 4.51 -20.96 29.63
CA ALA A 431 3.09 -20.85 29.95
C ALA A 431 2.43 -22.20 30.34
N GLY A 432 3.12 -23.33 30.18
CA GLY A 432 2.56 -24.67 30.37
C GLY A 432 1.59 -25.12 29.28
N VAL A 433 1.69 -24.55 28.08
CA VAL A 433 0.80 -24.76 26.94
C VAL A 433 1.51 -25.60 25.86
N PRO A 434 1.15 -26.87 25.65
CA PRO A 434 1.75 -27.68 24.60
C PRO A 434 1.31 -27.21 23.21
N ILE A 435 2.20 -27.27 22.23
CA ILE A 435 1.90 -27.07 20.81
C ILE A 435 1.93 -28.43 20.12
N ASP A 436 0.75 -28.98 19.86
CA ASP A 436 0.57 -30.15 19.01
C ASP A 436 0.49 -29.74 17.54
N PHE A 437 0.71 -30.67 16.60
CA PHE A 437 0.57 -30.37 15.17
C PHE A 437 0.02 -31.53 14.34
N ARG A 438 -0.72 -31.21 13.28
CA ARG A 438 -1.09 -32.09 12.18
C ARG A 438 -0.30 -31.66 10.95
N LEU A 439 0.63 -32.51 10.52
CA LEU A 439 1.45 -32.24 9.33
C LEU A 439 0.62 -32.42 8.05
N PHE A 440 0.62 -31.40 7.19
CA PHE A 440 0.09 -31.44 5.84
C PHE A 440 1.22 -31.51 4.83
N GLU A 441 1.73 -32.72 4.54
CA GLU A 441 2.87 -32.88 3.63
C GLU A 441 2.56 -32.35 2.21
N ARG A 442 3.50 -31.55 1.68
CA ARG A 442 3.53 -31.17 0.26
C ARG A 442 4.53 -32.05 -0.48
N LEU A 443 4.12 -32.62 -1.60
CA LEU A 443 5.01 -33.41 -2.45
C LEU A 443 6.04 -32.50 -3.17
N ARG A 444 7.20 -32.26 -2.54
CA ARG A 444 8.35 -31.56 -3.15
C ARG A 444 9.33 -32.49 -3.86
N VAL A 445 9.13 -33.81 -3.79
CA VAL A 445 10.02 -34.80 -4.43
C VAL A 445 10.00 -34.57 -5.94
N GLY A 446 11.12 -34.09 -6.46
CA GLY A 446 11.25 -33.68 -7.85
C GLY A 446 10.63 -32.32 -8.21
N ASP A 447 10.64 -31.35 -7.30
CA ASP A 447 10.53 -29.90 -7.57
C ASP A 447 11.76 -29.40 -8.36
N ALA A 448 11.61 -28.54 -9.37
CA ALA A 448 12.76 -27.87 -10.00
C ALA A 448 12.45 -26.47 -10.58
N ALA A 449 13.03 -25.46 -9.95
CA ALA A 449 12.52 -24.10 -9.95
C ALA A 449 13.58 -23.03 -10.26
N VAL A 450 13.13 -21.82 -10.61
CA VAL A 450 14.02 -20.68 -10.89
C VAL A 450 14.26 -19.88 -9.60
N GLU A 451 15.32 -20.26 -8.87
CA GLU A 451 15.72 -19.64 -7.59
C GLU A 451 16.01 -18.14 -7.72
N ALA A 452 16.80 -17.73 -8.73
CA ALA A 452 17.17 -16.33 -8.90
C ALA A 452 17.61 -15.98 -10.34
N VAL A 453 17.23 -14.77 -10.78
CA VAL A 453 17.78 -14.13 -11.99
C VAL A 453 18.71 -13.00 -11.53
N ARG A 454 20.02 -13.20 -11.61
CA ARG A 454 21.03 -12.21 -11.19
C ARG A 454 21.49 -11.40 -12.41
N LEU A 455 20.97 -10.18 -12.51
CA LEU A 455 21.27 -9.14 -13.52
C LEU A 455 22.09 -8.00 -12.87
N PRO A 456 22.80 -7.18 -13.66
CA PRO A 456 23.25 -5.86 -13.19
C PRO A 456 22.04 -4.95 -12.92
N MET A 457 22.18 -3.99 -11.99
CA MET A 457 21.11 -3.04 -11.66
C MET A 457 20.91 -2.00 -12.77
N ALA A 458 22.02 -1.50 -13.32
CA ALA A 458 22.07 -0.61 -14.47
C ALA A 458 23.18 -1.00 -15.45
N VAL A 459 23.05 -0.60 -16.72
CA VAL A 459 24.06 -0.69 -17.78
C VAL A 459 23.99 0.55 -18.69
N ALA A 460 25.09 0.88 -19.35
CA ALA A 460 25.11 1.95 -20.36
C ALA A 460 24.50 1.48 -21.71
N PRO A 461 23.96 2.40 -22.54
CA PRO A 461 23.50 2.07 -23.88
C PRO A 461 24.62 1.43 -24.72
N ARG A 462 24.30 0.31 -25.37
CA ARG A 462 25.21 -0.57 -26.13
C ARG A 462 26.28 -1.29 -25.31
N GLU A 463 26.22 -1.28 -23.98
CA GLU A 463 27.13 -2.04 -23.13
C GLU A 463 26.82 -3.55 -23.16
N PRO A 464 27.81 -4.43 -23.41
CA PRO A 464 27.63 -5.88 -23.37
C PRO A 464 27.79 -6.42 -21.96
N PHE A 465 26.70 -6.92 -21.37
CA PHE A 465 26.70 -7.50 -20.02
C PHE A 465 26.44 -9.01 -20.02
N GLN A 466 26.76 -9.65 -18.89
CA GLN A 466 26.54 -11.08 -18.66
C GLN A 466 25.74 -11.27 -17.37
N PHE A 467 24.61 -11.96 -17.46
CA PHE A 467 23.73 -12.26 -16.33
C PHE A 467 23.66 -13.78 -16.08
N SER A 468 23.16 -14.19 -14.91
CA SER A 468 23.06 -15.61 -14.57
C SER A 468 21.74 -16.00 -13.94
N VAL A 469 21.15 -17.06 -14.49
CA VAL A 469 19.95 -17.72 -13.96
C VAL A 469 20.40 -18.88 -13.07
N TRP A 470 19.84 -18.95 -11.86
CA TRP A 470 20.05 -20.03 -10.90
C TRP A 470 18.79 -20.89 -10.85
N ILE A 471 18.98 -22.20 -10.99
CA ILE A 471 17.91 -23.20 -10.99
C ILE A 471 18.16 -24.19 -9.86
N ALA A 472 17.19 -24.28 -8.97
CA ALA A 472 17.06 -25.33 -7.98
C ALA A 472 16.55 -26.61 -8.67
N SER A 473 16.99 -27.78 -8.22
CA SER A 473 16.50 -29.06 -8.73
C SER A 473 16.62 -30.11 -7.65
N ASP A 474 15.50 -30.73 -7.29
CA ASP A 474 15.53 -31.97 -6.53
C ASP A 474 15.81 -33.15 -7.49
N GLY A 475 16.97 -33.78 -7.30
CA GLY A 475 17.48 -34.85 -8.16
C GLY A 475 18.07 -34.40 -9.51
N GLU A 476 18.53 -35.38 -10.30
CA GLU A 476 19.03 -35.18 -11.67
C GLU A 476 17.86 -35.29 -12.68
N ARG A 477 17.69 -34.27 -13.54
CA ARG A 477 16.57 -34.16 -14.49
C ARG A 477 16.92 -33.35 -15.73
N SER A 478 16.16 -33.49 -16.80
CA SER A 478 16.28 -32.65 -17.99
C SER A 478 15.12 -31.67 -18.08
N GLY A 479 15.42 -30.40 -18.39
CA GLY A 479 14.41 -29.37 -18.59
C GLY A 479 14.88 -28.32 -19.61
N THR A 480 13.96 -27.48 -20.06
CA THR A 480 14.24 -26.44 -21.05
C THR A 480 13.96 -25.06 -20.51
N VAL A 481 14.98 -24.20 -20.55
CA VAL A 481 14.90 -22.83 -20.04
C VAL A 481 14.70 -21.88 -21.19
N ARG A 482 13.71 -21.01 -21.05
CA ARG A 482 13.44 -19.89 -21.95
C ARG A 482 13.77 -18.61 -21.19
N VAL A 483 14.52 -17.72 -21.82
CA VAL A 483 14.77 -16.37 -21.32
C VAL A 483 14.13 -15.42 -22.30
N LEU A 484 13.29 -14.54 -21.78
CA LEU A 484 12.58 -13.53 -22.57
C LEU A 484 12.97 -12.14 -22.06
N ARG A 485 13.06 -11.19 -22.98
CA ARG A 485 13.26 -9.77 -22.73
C ARG A 485 12.03 -9.02 -23.21
N ASP A 486 11.33 -8.35 -22.30
CA ASP A 486 10.10 -7.57 -22.55
C ASP A 486 8.96 -8.37 -23.24
N GLY A 487 9.03 -9.70 -23.18
CA GLY A 487 8.10 -10.64 -23.83
C GLY A 487 8.66 -11.31 -25.09
N GLU A 488 9.76 -10.81 -25.67
CA GLU A 488 10.44 -11.43 -26.81
C GLU A 488 11.42 -12.53 -26.36
N LEU A 489 11.49 -13.64 -27.08
CA LEU A 489 12.37 -14.77 -26.74
C LEU A 489 13.84 -14.45 -27.07
N LEU A 490 14.65 -14.17 -26.04
CA LEU A 490 16.09 -13.92 -26.16
C LEU A 490 16.88 -15.23 -26.32
N ALA A 491 16.53 -16.28 -25.58
CA ALA A 491 17.22 -17.57 -25.63
C ALA A 491 16.31 -18.75 -25.24
N LYS A 492 16.52 -19.92 -25.86
CA LYS A 492 15.94 -21.21 -25.43
C LYS A 492 17.01 -22.29 -25.36
N THR A 493 17.21 -22.88 -24.18
CA THR A 493 18.30 -23.84 -23.89
C THR A 493 17.77 -25.03 -23.11
N SER A 494 17.83 -26.23 -23.69
CA SER A 494 17.61 -27.49 -22.96
C SER A 494 18.90 -27.91 -22.26
N ARG A 495 18.83 -28.25 -20.97
CA ARG A 495 19.98 -28.71 -20.19
C ARG A 495 19.56 -29.81 -19.22
N ARG A 496 20.51 -30.66 -18.83
CA ARG A 496 20.35 -31.54 -17.68
C ARG A 496 20.84 -30.82 -16.42
N PHE A 497 19.98 -30.77 -15.41
CA PHE A 497 20.24 -30.25 -14.08
C PHE A 497 20.67 -31.39 -13.15
N ARG A 498 21.60 -31.09 -12.24
CA ARG A 498 22.00 -31.97 -11.14
C ARG A 498 21.19 -31.60 -9.90
N SER A 499 21.14 -32.48 -8.89
CA SER A 499 20.54 -32.10 -7.61
C SER A 499 21.22 -30.87 -7.00
N GLY A 500 20.43 -29.98 -6.38
CA GLY A 500 20.88 -28.71 -5.82
C GLY A 500 20.89 -27.55 -6.82
N ARG A 501 21.82 -26.60 -6.65
CA ARG A 501 21.90 -25.36 -7.43
C ARG A 501 22.63 -25.51 -8.77
N ASN A 502 21.97 -25.08 -9.85
CA ASN A 502 22.48 -25.13 -11.22
C ASN A 502 22.57 -23.71 -11.79
N ARG A 503 23.79 -23.27 -12.18
CA ARG A 503 24.00 -21.95 -12.78
C ARG A 503 24.00 -21.99 -14.31
N LEU A 504 23.18 -21.17 -14.93
CA LEU A 504 23.21 -20.84 -16.36
C LEU A 504 23.79 -19.42 -16.55
N LEU A 505 24.46 -19.18 -17.67
CA LEU A 505 25.03 -17.87 -18.02
C LEU A 505 24.47 -17.43 -19.37
N PHE A 506 24.05 -16.16 -19.46
CA PHE A 506 23.51 -15.53 -20.65
C PHE A 506 24.15 -14.15 -20.84
N ARG A 507 24.10 -13.60 -22.06
CA ARG A 507 24.64 -12.30 -22.43
C ARG A 507 23.63 -11.55 -23.28
N ASP A 508 23.64 -10.23 -23.17
CA ASP A 508 22.80 -9.36 -24.00
C ASP A 508 23.46 -7.98 -24.20
N ILE A 509 22.92 -7.18 -25.11
CA ILE A 509 23.28 -5.79 -25.40
C ILE A 509 21.97 -5.01 -25.59
N LEU A 510 21.81 -3.89 -24.88
CA LEU A 510 20.61 -3.05 -24.93
C LEU A 510 20.91 -1.70 -25.58
N GLU A 511 20.07 -1.27 -26.52
CA GLU A 511 20.28 0.00 -27.26
C GLU A 511 19.28 1.10 -26.86
N SER A 512 18.10 0.73 -26.38
CA SER A 512 17.06 1.61 -25.84
C SER A 512 17.32 1.94 -24.36
N GLY A 513 16.91 3.15 -23.94
CA GLY A 513 16.91 3.54 -22.53
C GLY A 513 15.69 3.03 -21.76
N GLY A 514 15.76 3.05 -20.42
CA GLY A 514 14.65 2.66 -19.54
C GLY A 514 14.84 1.28 -18.89
N VAL A 515 13.78 0.74 -18.30
CA VAL A 515 13.84 -0.55 -17.58
C VAL A 515 13.38 -1.69 -18.49
N HIS A 516 14.31 -2.61 -18.76
CA HIS A 516 14.06 -3.84 -19.51
C HIS A 516 13.73 -4.99 -18.54
N ARG A 517 12.61 -5.68 -18.77
CA ARG A 517 12.14 -6.81 -17.96
C ARG A 517 12.65 -8.12 -18.55
N TYR A 518 13.42 -8.85 -17.77
CA TYR A 518 13.83 -10.22 -18.09
C TYR A 518 12.92 -11.20 -17.36
N SER A 519 12.24 -12.07 -18.10
CA SER A 519 11.54 -13.23 -17.53
C SER A 519 12.23 -14.52 -17.94
N VAL A 520 12.08 -15.54 -17.10
CA VAL A 520 12.64 -16.87 -17.29
C VAL A 520 11.53 -17.88 -17.08
N GLU A 521 11.39 -18.84 -17.99
CA GLU A 521 10.43 -19.93 -17.89
C GLU A 521 11.19 -21.26 -17.91
N LEU A 522 10.85 -22.18 -17.00
CA LEU A 522 11.43 -23.52 -16.91
C LEU A 522 10.38 -24.57 -17.31
N GLU A 523 10.61 -25.24 -18.44
CA GLU A 523 9.81 -26.34 -18.97
C GLU A 523 10.42 -27.68 -18.50
N THR A 524 9.88 -28.25 -17.42
CA THR A 524 10.25 -29.57 -16.84
C THR A 524 9.08 -30.56 -16.96
N ALA A 525 9.39 -31.86 -16.90
CA ALA A 525 8.38 -32.92 -16.97
C ALA A 525 8.02 -33.43 -15.56
N ASN A 526 6.72 -33.57 -15.29
CA ASN A 526 6.16 -34.04 -14.02
C ASN A 526 6.64 -33.24 -12.78
N ASP A 527 6.75 -31.92 -12.91
CA ASP A 527 7.11 -31.04 -11.80
C ASP A 527 5.89 -30.80 -10.87
N PRO A 528 5.99 -31.06 -9.55
CA PRO A 528 4.87 -30.91 -8.61
C PRO A 528 4.65 -29.45 -8.16
N VAL A 529 5.56 -28.53 -8.50
CA VAL A 529 5.38 -27.09 -8.31
C VAL A 529 5.59 -26.42 -9.67
N VAL A 530 4.66 -25.56 -10.07
CA VAL A 530 4.70 -24.90 -11.39
C VAL A 530 4.80 -23.38 -11.28
N GLU A 531 4.56 -22.84 -10.08
CA GLU A 531 4.57 -21.43 -9.75
C GLU A 531 5.99 -20.87 -9.62
N ASN A 532 6.92 -21.68 -9.11
CA ASN A 532 8.34 -21.36 -8.95
C ASN A 532 9.17 -21.63 -10.22
N ASN A 533 8.57 -22.20 -11.27
CA ASN A 533 9.18 -22.42 -12.60
C ASN A 533 9.31 -21.13 -13.43
N ARG A 534 9.22 -19.97 -12.76
CA ARG A 534 9.25 -18.63 -13.36
C ARG A 534 10.25 -17.74 -12.62
N GLY A 535 11.25 -17.24 -13.32
CA GLY A 535 12.11 -16.17 -12.82
C GLY A 535 11.69 -14.82 -13.40
N SER A 536 11.92 -13.73 -12.66
CA SER A 536 11.89 -12.39 -13.24
C SER A 536 12.91 -11.47 -12.58
N GLY A 537 13.46 -10.59 -13.40
CA GLY A 537 14.40 -9.54 -13.00
C GLY A 537 14.30 -8.35 -13.94
N VAL A 538 15.02 -7.29 -13.62
CA VAL A 538 15.03 -6.04 -14.39
C VAL A 538 16.45 -5.51 -14.46
N VAL A 539 16.73 -4.74 -15.50
CA VAL A 539 17.95 -3.93 -15.65
C VAL A 539 17.55 -2.55 -16.18
N ARG A 540 18.11 -1.49 -15.60
CA ARG A 540 17.98 -0.12 -16.07
C ARG A 540 19.03 0.15 -17.15
N VAL A 541 18.64 0.79 -18.25
CA VAL A 541 19.59 1.32 -19.23
C VAL A 541 19.63 2.84 -19.08
N GLU A 542 20.80 3.34 -18.70
CA GLU A 542 21.05 4.75 -18.42
C GLU A 542 21.32 5.53 -19.71
N ALA A 543 20.26 5.70 -20.51
CA ALA A 543 20.27 6.66 -21.60
C ALA A 543 20.08 8.09 -21.07
N GLY A 544 20.69 9.05 -21.77
CA GLY A 544 20.48 10.48 -21.52
C GLY A 544 19.00 10.90 -21.67
N PRO A 545 18.62 12.09 -21.18
CA PRO A 545 17.23 12.48 -20.93
C PRO A 545 16.36 12.46 -22.19
N ARG A 546 15.57 11.40 -22.35
CA ARG A 546 14.63 11.22 -23.47
C ARG A 546 13.29 11.91 -23.25
N LEU A 547 12.69 12.32 -24.36
CA LEU A 547 11.35 12.87 -24.47
C LEU A 547 10.45 11.89 -25.24
N LEU A 548 9.22 11.70 -24.77
CA LEU A 548 8.18 10.99 -25.52
C LEU A 548 7.22 12.01 -26.14
N LEU A 549 7.21 12.12 -27.47
CA LEU A 549 6.25 12.97 -28.19
C LEU A 549 5.06 12.12 -28.66
N LEU A 550 3.87 12.46 -28.16
CA LEU A 550 2.60 11.82 -28.48
C LEU A 550 1.78 12.72 -29.40
N THR A 551 1.52 12.26 -30.62
CA THR A 551 0.65 12.94 -31.58
C THR A 551 -0.54 12.05 -31.98
N GLY A 552 -1.63 12.66 -32.45
CA GLY A 552 -2.86 11.95 -32.77
C GLY A 552 -2.75 11.02 -33.98
N ASP A 553 -1.82 11.29 -34.91
CA ASP A 553 -1.60 10.46 -36.11
C ASP A 553 -0.29 9.66 -36.10
N GLY A 554 0.68 10.04 -35.26
CA GLY A 554 2.02 9.44 -35.18
C GLY A 554 3.07 10.10 -36.10
N LYS A 555 2.79 11.27 -36.67
CA LYS A 555 3.77 12.11 -37.37
C LYS A 555 4.25 13.26 -36.47
N GLY A 556 5.34 13.92 -36.84
CA GLY A 556 5.87 15.10 -36.14
C GLY A 556 5.85 16.35 -37.03
N GLY A 557 5.56 17.50 -36.43
CA GLY A 557 5.53 18.81 -37.09
C GLY A 557 6.78 19.66 -36.82
N ASN A 558 6.60 20.97 -36.72
CA ASN A 558 7.60 21.96 -36.36
C ASN A 558 8.15 21.73 -34.94
N LEU A 559 7.30 21.30 -33.99
CA LEU A 559 7.70 20.99 -32.62
C LEU A 559 8.79 19.90 -32.58
N LEU A 560 8.61 18.80 -33.32
CA LEU A 560 9.63 17.74 -33.40
C LEU A 560 10.93 18.27 -34.01
N ARG A 561 10.85 19.10 -35.05
CA ARG A 561 12.03 19.69 -35.71
C ARG A 561 12.77 20.65 -34.77
N ALA A 562 12.07 21.46 -33.98
CA ALA A 562 12.68 22.36 -32.99
C ALA A 562 13.41 21.57 -31.88
N LEU A 563 12.79 20.51 -31.35
CA LEU A 563 13.40 19.65 -30.33
C LEU A 563 14.65 18.91 -30.87
N GLN A 564 14.57 18.37 -32.09
CA GLN A 564 15.70 17.71 -32.75
C GLN A 564 16.85 18.68 -33.07
N ALA A 565 16.54 19.92 -33.50
CA ALA A 565 17.55 20.95 -33.73
C ALA A 565 18.28 21.38 -32.44
N ALA A 566 17.65 21.20 -31.27
CA ALA A 566 18.23 21.49 -29.96
C ALA A 566 18.99 20.31 -29.32
N ASP A 567 19.27 19.25 -30.09
CA ASP A 567 19.92 17.99 -29.70
C ASP A 567 19.21 17.25 -28.55
N LEU A 568 17.87 17.36 -28.50
CA LEU A 568 17.05 16.63 -27.54
C LEU A 568 16.57 15.29 -28.16
N PRO A 569 16.87 14.12 -27.55
CA PRO A 569 16.43 12.84 -28.07
C PRO A 569 14.92 12.64 -27.83
N VAL A 570 14.13 12.73 -28.90
CA VAL A 570 12.67 12.53 -28.91
C VAL A 570 12.32 11.19 -29.58
N ASP A 571 11.65 10.31 -28.85
CA ASP A 571 10.95 9.17 -29.43
C ASP A 571 9.50 9.60 -29.76
N LEU A 572 9.09 9.44 -31.02
CA LEU A 572 7.77 9.81 -31.53
C LEU A 572 6.83 8.60 -31.53
N ALA A 573 5.63 8.75 -30.97
CA ALA A 573 4.61 7.70 -30.98
C ALA A 573 3.20 8.24 -31.19
N ARG A 574 2.31 7.42 -31.77
CA ARG A 574 0.89 7.74 -31.84
C ARG A 574 0.22 7.51 -30.47
N ALA A 575 -0.50 8.50 -29.96
CA ALA A 575 -1.15 8.47 -28.64
C ALA A 575 -2.07 7.23 -28.45
N ALA A 576 -2.87 6.89 -29.46
CA ALA A 576 -3.72 5.70 -29.48
C ALA A 576 -2.94 4.38 -29.34
N ALA A 577 -1.79 4.26 -30.02
CA ALA A 577 -1.02 3.03 -30.08
C ALA A 577 -0.06 2.85 -28.88
N HIS A 578 0.47 3.93 -28.31
CA HIS A 578 1.46 3.83 -27.23
C HIS A 578 0.81 3.26 -25.94
N PRO A 579 1.43 2.27 -25.26
CA PRO A 579 0.81 1.55 -24.14
C PRO A 579 0.76 2.35 -22.83
N LEU A 580 1.65 3.35 -22.67
CA LEU A 580 1.74 4.25 -21.50
C LEU A 580 1.63 3.49 -20.16
N THR A 581 2.40 2.41 -20.01
CA THR A 581 2.64 1.74 -18.73
C THR A 581 3.72 2.47 -17.94
N LEU A 582 3.74 2.33 -16.61
CA LEU A 582 4.80 2.93 -15.79
C LEU A 582 6.20 2.36 -16.13
N ASP A 583 6.28 1.13 -16.65
CA ASP A 583 7.53 0.56 -17.18
C ASP A 583 8.00 1.32 -18.44
N ALA A 584 7.10 1.53 -19.41
CA ALA A 584 7.41 2.25 -20.65
C ALA A 584 7.66 3.76 -20.43
N LEU A 585 7.13 4.34 -19.34
CA LEU A 585 7.33 5.74 -18.99
C LEU A 585 8.64 5.99 -18.21
N ASP A 586 9.21 5.00 -17.53
CA ASP A 586 10.42 5.18 -16.71
C ASP A 586 11.67 5.53 -17.55
N GLY A 587 11.71 5.14 -18.83
CA GLY A 587 12.76 5.52 -19.79
C GLY A 587 12.71 6.95 -20.31
N TYR A 588 11.67 7.73 -19.95
CA TYR A 588 11.50 9.12 -20.35
C TYR A 588 11.60 10.06 -19.15
N ARG A 589 12.14 11.26 -19.37
CA ARG A 589 12.17 12.34 -18.37
C ARG A 589 10.96 13.28 -18.49
N ALA A 590 10.41 13.46 -19.70
CA ALA A 590 9.12 14.12 -19.90
C ALA A 590 8.31 13.53 -21.07
N VAL A 591 6.99 13.68 -20.98
CA VAL A 591 6.03 13.36 -22.04
C VAL A 591 5.44 14.65 -22.59
N ILE A 592 5.35 14.75 -23.91
CA ILE A 592 4.73 15.87 -24.63
C ILE A 592 3.51 15.33 -25.36
N ILE A 593 2.33 15.90 -25.10
CA ILE A 593 1.08 15.61 -25.81
C ILE A 593 0.81 16.79 -26.74
N GLU A 594 0.77 16.50 -28.04
CA GLU A 594 0.62 17.51 -29.09
C GLU A 594 -0.79 17.41 -29.71
N ASN A 595 -1.61 18.46 -29.59
CA ASN A 595 -2.94 18.65 -30.21
C ASN A 595 -3.77 17.35 -30.39
N THR A 596 -3.84 16.55 -29.33
CA THR A 596 -4.37 15.18 -29.33
C THR A 596 -5.58 15.09 -28.40
N PRO A 597 -6.71 14.49 -28.79
CA PRO A 597 -7.89 14.38 -27.94
C PRO A 597 -7.69 13.37 -26.82
N ALA A 598 -8.36 13.60 -25.69
CA ALA A 598 -8.29 12.75 -24.49
C ALA A 598 -8.76 11.31 -24.74
N ASP A 599 -9.58 11.08 -25.77
CA ASP A 599 -10.09 9.76 -26.15
C ASP A 599 -9.02 8.87 -26.82
N ASP A 600 -8.10 9.44 -27.61
CA ASP A 600 -6.93 8.72 -28.15
C ASP A 600 -6.02 8.19 -27.02
N LEU A 601 -6.03 8.81 -25.83
CA LEU A 601 -5.33 8.32 -24.65
C LEU A 601 -6.21 7.35 -23.83
N GLY A 602 -7.47 7.72 -23.60
CA GLY A 602 -8.37 7.02 -22.69
C GLY A 602 -8.02 7.23 -21.21
N ARG A 603 -9.00 7.05 -20.33
CA ARG A 603 -8.90 7.36 -18.89
C ARG A 603 -7.75 6.63 -18.19
N LEU A 604 -7.48 5.38 -18.58
CA LEU A 604 -6.43 4.51 -18.05
C LEU A 604 -5.02 5.12 -18.28
N LYS A 605 -4.71 5.50 -19.53
CA LYS A 605 -3.39 6.09 -19.85
C LYS A 605 -3.23 7.47 -19.21
N MET A 606 -4.30 8.26 -19.16
CA MET A 606 -4.30 9.56 -18.47
C MET A 606 -4.05 9.43 -16.96
N ALA A 607 -4.62 8.42 -16.29
CA ALA A 607 -4.35 8.16 -14.87
C ALA A 607 -2.89 7.77 -14.60
N ARG A 608 -2.27 6.99 -15.51
CA ARG A 608 -0.86 6.62 -15.43
C ARG A 608 0.10 7.77 -15.74
N LEU A 609 -0.27 8.64 -16.67
CA LEU A 609 0.47 9.89 -16.93
C LEU A 609 0.39 10.84 -15.71
N ALA A 610 -0.79 10.95 -15.08
CA ALA A 610 -0.92 11.69 -13.82
C ALA A 610 -0.02 11.10 -12.72
N GLN A 611 -0.06 9.78 -12.52
CA GLN A 611 0.82 9.06 -11.58
C GLN A 611 2.32 9.25 -11.91
N TYR A 612 2.70 9.27 -13.19
CA TYR A 612 4.08 9.50 -13.62
C TYR A 612 4.59 10.90 -13.27
N VAL A 613 3.76 11.94 -13.36
CA VAL A 613 4.11 13.29 -12.88
C VAL A 613 4.10 13.34 -11.35
N GLU A 614 3.01 12.88 -10.72
CA GLU A 614 2.78 13.06 -9.28
C GLU A 614 3.73 12.21 -8.42
N GLU A 615 4.03 10.96 -8.81
CA GLU A 615 4.78 9.98 -7.99
C GLU A 615 6.15 9.57 -8.57
N LEU A 616 6.38 9.63 -9.90
CA LEU A 616 7.67 9.26 -10.53
C LEU A 616 8.54 10.47 -10.92
N GLY A 617 8.10 11.68 -10.61
CA GLY A 617 8.84 12.92 -10.86
C GLY A 617 8.99 13.27 -12.34
N GLY A 618 8.10 12.77 -13.20
CA GLY A 618 8.11 13.03 -14.63
C GLY A 618 7.68 14.44 -15.02
N GLY A 619 8.15 14.90 -16.19
CA GLY A 619 7.64 16.10 -16.84
C GLY A 619 6.43 15.82 -17.73
N LEU A 620 5.49 16.76 -17.82
CA LEU A 620 4.37 16.73 -18.76
C LEU A 620 4.20 18.08 -19.47
N LEU A 621 4.06 18.05 -20.80
CA LEU A 621 3.61 19.17 -21.62
C LEU A 621 2.32 18.79 -22.36
N LEU A 622 1.35 19.69 -22.40
CA LEU A 622 0.19 19.63 -23.32
C LEU A 622 0.17 20.89 -24.19
N THR A 623 0.10 20.75 -25.52
CA THR A 623 -0.10 21.84 -26.48
C THR A 623 -1.59 22.03 -26.83
N GLY A 624 -1.94 23.20 -27.37
CA GLY A 624 -3.30 23.58 -27.74
C GLY A 624 -3.68 23.26 -29.18
N GLY A 625 -4.89 23.70 -29.55
CA GLY A 625 -5.54 23.47 -30.84
C GLY A 625 -6.97 22.95 -30.70
N GLU A 626 -7.67 22.77 -31.83
CA GLU A 626 -9.08 22.33 -31.87
C GLU A 626 -9.33 20.94 -31.27
N ARG A 627 -8.27 20.16 -30.99
CA ARG A 627 -8.38 18.79 -30.44
C ARG A 627 -7.86 18.67 -29.00
N SER A 628 -7.55 19.78 -28.33
CA SER A 628 -6.91 19.80 -27.01
C SER A 628 -7.75 20.49 -25.92
N PHE A 629 -7.29 20.42 -24.66
CA PHE A 629 -7.91 21.01 -23.47
C PHE A 629 -9.43 20.73 -23.35
N GLY A 630 -10.27 21.75 -23.14
CA GLY A 630 -11.71 21.59 -22.89
C GLY A 630 -12.45 20.93 -24.07
N GLN A 631 -12.21 21.42 -25.29
CA GLN A 631 -12.76 20.87 -26.54
C GLN A 631 -12.23 19.46 -26.83
N GLY A 632 -10.96 19.19 -26.51
CA GLY A 632 -10.31 17.88 -26.60
C GLY A 632 -10.75 16.86 -25.54
N GLY A 633 -11.66 17.22 -24.63
CA GLY A 633 -12.22 16.31 -23.63
C GLY A 633 -11.37 16.10 -22.36
N TYR A 634 -10.38 16.96 -22.09
CA TYR A 634 -9.52 16.83 -20.90
C TYR A 634 -10.16 17.36 -19.60
N PHE A 635 -11.26 18.13 -19.67
CA PHE A 635 -11.99 18.62 -18.49
C PHE A 635 -12.53 17.44 -17.66
N LYS A 636 -12.21 17.43 -16.35
CA LYS A 636 -12.50 16.32 -15.40
C LYS A 636 -11.86 14.98 -15.78
N SER A 637 -10.85 14.99 -16.65
CA SER A 637 -9.94 13.84 -16.85
C SER A 637 -8.92 13.73 -15.71
N PRO A 638 -8.22 12.59 -15.55
CA PRO A 638 -7.13 12.47 -14.57
C PRO A 638 -5.96 13.46 -14.79
N LEU A 639 -5.85 14.05 -15.99
CA LEU A 639 -4.82 15.06 -16.29
C LEU A 639 -5.27 16.49 -15.94
N ASP A 640 -6.57 16.74 -15.73
CA ASP A 640 -7.06 18.05 -15.29
C ASP A 640 -6.38 18.45 -13.98
N ASP A 641 -6.43 17.59 -12.95
CA ASP A 641 -5.73 17.73 -11.66
C ASP A 641 -4.25 18.12 -11.78
N VAL A 642 -3.59 17.69 -12.86
CA VAL A 642 -2.13 17.73 -13.05
C VAL A 642 -1.66 18.91 -13.90
N LEU A 643 -2.52 19.46 -14.77
CA LEU A 643 -2.20 20.61 -15.61
C LEU A 643 -2.26 21.93 -14.81
N PRO A 644 -1.36 22.90 -15.08
CA PRO A 644 -1.34 24.21 -14.40
C PRO A 644 -2.54 25.12 -14.71
N VAL A 645 -3.44 24.69 -15.59
CA VAL A 645 -4.61 25.47 -16.04
C VAL A 645 -5.92 24.70 -15.84
N SER A 646 -6.97 25.40 -15.44
CA SER A 646 -8.33 24.89 -15.33
C SER A 646 -9.09 25.09 -16.63
N MET A 647 -9.91 24.12 -16.99
CA MET A 647 -10.81 24.14 -18.15
C MET A 647 -12.26 24.47 -17.74
N GLU A 648 -12.48 24.81 -16.47
CA GLU A 648 -13.78 25.25 -15.95
C GLU A 648 -14.02 26.72 -16.27
N LEU A 649 -15.14 27.03 -16.94
CA LEU A 649 -15.50 28.40 -17.33
C LEU A 649 -15.93 29.23 -16.10
N ARG A 650 -15.39 30.45 -15.99
CA ARG A 650 -15.77 31.39 -14.92
C ARG A 650 -17.10 32.07 -15.21
N GLU A 651 -17.89 32.34 -14.16
CA GLU A 651 -19.20 33.02 -14.28
C GLU A 651 -19.14 34.43 -14.88
N GLU A 652 -17.97 35.05 -14.83
CA GLU A 652 -17.64 36.38 -15.36
C GLU A 652 -17.60 36.39 -16.90
N HIS A 653 -17.09 35.32 -17.51
CA HIS A 653 -16.92 35.20 -18.96
C HIS A 653 -18.22 34.71 -19.62
N ARG A 654 -19.30 35.47 -19.41
CA ARG A 654 -20.68 35.12 -19.82
C ARG A 654 -20.87 34.93 -21.32
N LYS A 655 -19.97 35.51 -22.13
CA LYS A 655 -19.94 35.43 -23.61
C LYS A 655 -19.59 34.03 -24.18
N LEU A 656 -19.59 32.98 -23.36
CA LEU A 656 -19.40 31.59 -23.79
C LEU A 656 -20.48 30.65 -23.26
N ARG A 657 -21.58 31.21 -22.71
CA ARG A 657 -22.78 30.44 -22.34
C ARG A 657 -23.65 30.25 -23.58
N VAL A 658 -24.24 29.06 -23.72
CA VAL A 658 -25.10 28.73 -24.86
C VAL A 658 -26.57 28.94 -24.52
N ALA A 659 -27.30 29.55 -25.44
CA ALA A 659 -28.76 29.50 -25.48
C ALA A 659 -29.19 28.56 -26.61
N MET A 660 -29.73 27.40 -26.24
CA MET A 660 -30.10 26.32 -27.18
C MET A 660 -31.62 26.17 -27.27
N ALA A 661 -32.14 26.09 -28.49
CA ALA A 661 -33.51 25.69 -28.78
C ALA A 661 -33.50 24.34 -29.49
N ILE A 662 -34.01 23.31 -28.82
CA ILE A 662 -34.16 21.98 -29.40
C ILE A 662 -35.58 21.88 -29.98
N VAL A 663 -35.67 21.62 -31.28
CA VAL A 663 -36.92 21.59 -32.04
C VAL A 663 -37.13 20.18 -32.56
N LEU A 664 -38.21 19.55 -32.12
CA LEU A 664 -38.52 18.15 -32.37
C LEU A 664 -39.74 18.01 -33.26
N ASP A 665 -39.58 17.34 -34.39
CA ASP A 665 -40.70 16.73 -35.09
C ASP A 665 -41.46 15.74 -34.18
N ARG A 666 -42.79 15.89 -34.14
CA ARG A 666 -43.73 14.95 -33.50
C ARG A 666 -44.85 14.46 -34.45
N SER A 667 -44.60 14.55 -35.76
CA SER A 667 -45.45 14.12 -36.88
C SER A 667 -45.98 12.69 -36.74
N GLY A 668 -46.93 12.32 -37.61
CA GLY A 668 -47.47 10.96 -37.66
C GLY A 668 -46.42 9.90 -37.98
N SER A 669 -45.38 10.26 -38.73
CA SER A 669 -44.27 9.35 -39.08
C SER A 669 -43.36 9.01 -37.88
N MET A 670 -43.40 9.82 -36.80
CA MET A 670 -42.64 9.62 -35.56
C MET A 670 -43.22 8.56 -34.61
N ALA A 671 -44.48 8.14 -34.81
CA ALA A 671 -45.10 7.04 -34.07
C ALA A 671 -44.59 5.64 -34.48
N VAL A 672 -43.77 5.53 -35.53
CA VAL A 672 -43.27 4.26 -36.05
C VAL A 672 -42.43 3.52 -34.98
N PRO A 673 -42.73 2.23 -34.70
CA PRO A 673 -41.99 1.45 -33.72
C PRO A 673 -40.60 1.05 -34.22
N VAL A 674 -39.64 1.00 -33.29
CA VAL A 674 -38.24 0.65 -33.51
C VAL A 674 -37.84 -0.54 -32.64
N ALA A 675 -36.69 -1.16 -32.96
CA ALA A 675 -36.20 -2.33 -32.23
C ALA A 675 -36.06 -2.04 -30.73
N GLY A 676 -36.61 -2.94 -29.90
CA GLY A 676 -36.67 -2.78 -28.44
C GLY A 676 -38.00 -2.25 -27.89
N GLY A 677 -39.05 -2.12 -28.72
CA GLY A 677 -40.41 -1.79 -28.24
C GLY A 677 -40.63 -0.31 -27.91
N LYS A 678 -39.82 0.56 -28.51
CA LYS A 678 -39.93 2.03 -28.47
C LYS A 678 -40.46 2.54 -29.81
N THR A 679 -40.74 3.84 -29.89
CA THR A 679 -41.00 4.59 -31.14
C THR A 679 -39.76 5.37 -31.59
N LYS A 680 -39.78 5.95 -32.81
CA LYS A 680 -38.81 7.01 -33.19
C LYS A 680 -38.85 8.17 -32.18
N MET A 681 -40.06 8.58 -31.75
CA MET A 681 -40.28 9.68 -30.83
C MET A 681 -39.55 9.47 -29.50
N ASP A 682 -39.62 8.26 -28.93
CA ASP A 682 -38.90 7.90 -27.69
C ASP A 682 -37.38 8.08 -27.81
N LEU A 683 -36.81 7.84 -29.00
CA LEU A 683 -35.37 7.99 -29.24
C LEU A 683 -34.96 9.45 -29.43
N ALA A 684 -35.79 10.28 -30.10
CA ALA A 684 -35.60 11.73 -30.17
C ALA A 684 -35.74 12.39 -28.78
N ASN A 685 -36.71 11.94 -27.98
CA ASN A 685 -36.89 12.34 -26.58
C ASN A 685 -35.68 11.96 -25.71
N LEU A 686 -35.11 10.77 -25.90
CA LEU A 686 -33.89 10.34 -25.21
C LEU A 686 -32.67 11.16 -25.64
N GLY A 687 -32.52 11.46 -26.93
CA GLY A 687 -31.46 12.36 -27.42
C GLY A 687 -31.55 13.75 -26.78
N THR A 688 -32.75 14.33 -26.76
CA THR A 688 -33.04 15.62 -26.10
C THR A 688 -32.72 15.59 -24.61
N ALA A 689 -33.03 14.48 -23.92
CA ALA A 689 -32.69 14.30 -22.51
C ALA A 689 -31.17 14.24 -22.26
N GLU A 690 -30.37 13.70 -23.20
CA GLU A 690 -28.91 13.77 -23.10
C GLU A 690 -28.35 15.15 -23.46
N CYS A 691 -28.90 15.88 -24.44
CA CYS A 691 -28.53 17.29 -24.72
C CYS A 691 -28.63 18.13 -23.44
N VAL A 692 -29.77 18.05 -22.76
CA VAL A 692 -30.05 18.77 -21.50
C VAL A 692 -29.08 18.38 -20.37
N ARG A 693 -28.50 17.18 -20.39
CA ARG A 693 -27.49 16.72 -19.41
C ARG A 693 -26.05 17.11 -19.78
N LEU A 694 -25.79 17.43 -21.04
CA LEU A 694 -24.48 17.85 -21.55
C LEU A 694 -24.23 19.35 -21.37
N LEU A 695 -25.30 20.15 -21.36
CA LEU A 695 -25.30 21.58 -21.05
C LEU A 695 -24.89 21.86 -19.60
N SER A 696 -24.28 23.03 -19.39
CA SER A 696 -23.87 23.55 -18.09
C SER A 696 -25.04 24.21 -17.37
N ARG A 697 -24.96 24.32 -16.03
CA ARG A 697 -26.01 24.98 -15.22
C ARG A 697 -26.23 26.47 -15.56
N SER A 698 -25.27 27.09 -16.22
CA SER A 698 -25.29 28.48 -16.67
C SER A 698 -25.70 28.66 -18.14
N ASP A 699 -26.00 27.57 -18.86
CA ASP A 699 -26.59 27.59 -20.19
C ASP A 699 -28.11 27.72 -20.10
N LYS A 700 -28.76 28.10 -21.20
CA LYS A 700 -30.22 28.14 -21.34
C LYS A 700 -30.71 27.11 -22.36
N VAL A 701 -31.81 26.43 -22.05
CA VAL A 701 -32.44 25.48 -22.98
C VAL A 701 -33.95 25.72 -23.11
N SER A 702 -34.44 25.64 -24.34
CA SER A 702 -35.86 25.47 -24.67
C SER A 702 -36.06 24.18 -25.45
N VAL A 703 -37.23 23.56 -25.31
CA VAL A 703 -37.65 22.36 -26.04
C VAL A 703 -39.02 22.63 -26.64
N ILE A 704 -39.10 22.51 -27.96
CA ILE A 704 -40.29 22.79 -28.75
C ILE A 704 -40.61 21.51 -29.54
N ALA A 705 -41.84 21.03 -29.43
CA ALA A 705 -42.35 19.93 -30.25
C ALA A 705 -43.25 20.51 -31.35
N VAL A 706 -43.13 20.03 -32.58
CA VAL A 706 -43.76 20.65 -33.75
C VAL A 706 -44.47 19.61 -34.61
N ASP A 707 -45.68 19.95 -35.01
CA ASP A 707 -46.44 19.30 -36.08
C ASP A 707 -46.90 20.41 -37.06
N SER A 708 -48.20 20.49 -37.35
CA SER A 708 -48.81 21.65 -38.00
C SER A 708 -48.78 22.92 -37.13
N SER A 709 -48.38 22.85 -35.85
CA SER A 709 -48.14 24.02 -34.99
C SER A 709 -47.00 23.81 -33.99
N PRO A 710 -46.29 24.88 -33.57
CA PRO A 710 -45.19 24.78 -32.61
C PRO A 710 -45.68 24.83 -31.14
N HIS A 711 -45.36 23.77 -30.38
CA HIS A 711 -45.69 23.64 -28.96
C HIS A 711 -44.44 23.75 -28.08
N VAL A 712 -44.36 24.81 -27.27
CA VAL A 712 -43.27 25.00 -26.31
C VAL A 712 -43.46 24.09 -25.10
N ILE A 713 -42.76 22.96 -25.08
CA ILE A 713 -42.76 21.96 -23.99
C ILE A 713 -41.90 22.46 -22.81
N GLN A 714 -40.83 23.18 -23.11
CA GLN A 714 -39.97 23.88 -22.17
C GLN A 714 -39.66 25.28 -22.71
N PRO A 715 -40.17 26.38 -22.12
CA PRO A 715 -39.72 27.73 -22.47
C PRO A 715 -38.24 27.93 -22.09
N LEU A 716 -37.57 28.89 -22.73
CA LEU A 716 -36.13 29.12 -22.51
C LEU A 716 -35.81 29.47 -21.04
N ILE A 717 -35.19 28.54 -20.31
CA ILE A 717 -34.75 28.71 -18.91
C ILE A 717 -33.31 28.23 -18.72
N GLU A 718 -32.66 28.68 -17.65
CA GLU A 718 -31.32 28.21 -17.25
C GLU A 718 -31.37 26.77 -16.72
N VAL A 719 -30.38 25.94 -17.06
CA VAL A 719 -30.35 24.48 -16.79
C VAL A 719 -29.97 24.17 -15.32
N THR A 720 -30.70 24.78 -14.40
CA THR A 720 -30.57 24.65 -12.94
C THR A 720 -30.96 23.26 -12.43
N ASP A 721 -32.01 22.67 -13.02
CA ASP A 721 -32.40 21.26 -12.82
C ASP A 721 -32.51 20.52 -14.18
N PRO A 722 -31.40 19.91 -14.64
CA PRO A 722 -31.39 19.09 -15.86
C PRO A 722 -32.36 17.90 -15.80
N ALA A 723 -32.61 17.34 -14.60
CA ALA A 723 -33.43 16.15 -14.44
C ALA A 723 -34.92 16.48 -14.60
N ALA A 724 -35.38 17.59 -14.04
CA ALA A 724 -36.75 18.07 -14.25
C ALA A 724 -37.01 18.45 -15.71
N ILE A 725 -36.05 19.11 -16.38
CA ILE A 725 -36.16 19.46 -17.81
C ILE A 725 -36.21 18.18 -18.68
N ALA A 726 -35.28 17.25 -18.48
CA ALA A 726 -35.28 15.95 -19.18
C ALA A 726 -36.58 15.17 -18.94
N SER A 727 -37.15 15.22 -17.73
CA SER A 727 -38.44 14.58 -17.41
C SER A 727 -39.66 15.17 -18.11
N ARG A 728 -39.53 16.35 -18.74
CA ARG A 728 -40.54 16.95 -19.63
C ARG A 728 -40.32 16.55 -21.08
N ALA A 729 -39.07 16.55 -21.56
CA ALA A 729 -38.73 16.05 -22.90
C ALA A 729 -39.11 14.56 -23.08
N LEU A 730 -38.92 13.73 -22.05
CA LEU A 730 -39.29 12.30 -22.05
C LEU A 730 -40.81 12.02 -22.02
N LYS A 731 -41.67 13.03 -22.19
CA LYS A 731 -43.14 12.92 -22.22
C LYS A 731 -43.77 13.46 -23.51
N ILE A 732 -42.97 13.75 -24.53
CA ILE A 732 -43.48 14.27 -25.81
C ILE A 732 -43.96 13.08 -26.64
N GLU A 733 -45.26 12.98 -26.83
CA GLU A 733 -45.90 11.96 -27.65
C GLU A 733 -46.05 12.44 -29.11
N SER A 734 -46.00 11.51 -30.07
CA SER A 734 -46.35 11.77 -31.47
C SER A 734 -47.86 11.98 -31.58
N MET A 735 -48.28 13.05 -32.28
CA MET A 735 -49.68 13.51 -32.30
C MET A 735 -50.31 13.57 -33.70
N GLY A 736 -49.55 13.25 -34.75
CA GLY A 736 -50.01 13.36 -36.14
C GLY A 736 -49.71 14.72 -36.78
N GLY A 737 -50.11 14.89 -38.04
CA GLY A 737 -49.61 15.97 -38.91
C GLY A 737 -48.21 15.68 -39.46
N GLY A 738 -47.71 16.56 -40.34
CA GLY A 738 -46.29 16.67 -40.72
C GLY A 738 -45.64 17.88 -40.04
N ILE A 739 -44.32 18.05 -40.13
CA ILE A 739 -43.60 19.15 -39.46
C ILE A 739 -43.54 20.40 -40.35
N PHE A 740 -44.14 21.51 -39.90
CA PHE A 740 -44.05 22.80 -40.60
C PHE A 740 -42.75 23.52 -40.22
N VAL A 741 -41.69 23.28 -41.02
CA VAL A 741 -40.31 23.68 -40.70
C VAL A 741 -40.15 25.20 -40.54
N TYR A 742 -40.93 26.01 -41.27
CA TYR A 742 -40.92 27.46 -41.10
C TYR A 742 -41.40 27.91 -39.70
N GLU A 743 -42.55 27.40 -39.24
CA GLU A 743 -43.11 27.75 -37.93
C GLU A 743 -42.25 27.19 -36.78
N ALA A 744 -41.64 26.02 -36.98
CA ALA A 744 -40.59 25.47 -36.12
C ALA A 744 -39.43 26.46 -35.89
N LEU A 745 -38.86 26.99 -36.97
CA LEU A 745 -37.77 27.97 -36.90
C LEU A 745 -38.22 29.31 -36.30
N VAL A 746 -39.41 29.81 -36.66
CA VAL A 746 -39.98 31.05 -36.08
C VAL A 746 -40.16 30.92 -34.57
N ALA A 747 -40.69 29.79 -34.08
CA ALA A 747 -40.87 29.54 -32.65
C ALA A 747 -39.52 29.45 -31.91
N ALA A 748 -38.54 28.76 -32.48
CA ALA A 748 -37.19 28.65 -31.91
C ALA A 748 -36.48 30.02 -31.84
N GLY A 749 -36.52 30.80 -32.92
CA GLY A 749 -35.98 32.17 -32.92
C GLY A 749 -36.68 33.09 -31.91
N LYS A 750 -37.99 32.91 -31.71
CA LYS A 750 -38.77 33.67 -30.71
C LYS A 750 -38.46 33.28 -29.26
N GLU A 751 -38.11 32.03 -28.97
CA GLU A 751 -37.56 31.65 -27.67
C GLU A 751 -36.12 32.18 -27.49
N LEU A 752 -35.24 32.01 -28.49
CA LEU A 752 -33.86 32.51 -28.43
C LEU A 752 -33.75 34.04 -28.36
N GLY A 753 -34.73 34.79 -28.88
CA GLY A 753 -34.85 36.24 -28.67
C GLY A 753 -34.98 36.64 -27.19
N LYS A 754 -35.35 35.71 -26.30
CA LYS A 754 -35.39 35.92 -24.84
C LYS A 754 -34.07 35.58 -24.13
N ALA A 755 -33.05 35.14 -24.87
CA ALA A 755 -31.77 34.73 -24.27
C ALA A 755 -31.04 35.89 -23.59
N GLY A 756 -31.15 37.10 -24.16
CA GLY A 756 -30.39 38.29 -23.73
C GLY A 756 -28.93 38.20 -24.14
N ASP A 757 -28.04 38.55 -23.20
CA ASP A 757 -26.57 38.70 -23.36
C ASP A 757 -25.80 37.40 -23.71
N TYR A 758 -26.51 36.30 -24.01
CA TYR A 758 -25.93 35.04 -24.45
C TYR A 758 -25.53 35.18 -25.92
N SER A 759 -24.23 35.19 -26.19
CA SER A 759 -23.61 35.30 -27.52
C SER A 759 -23.89 34.08 -28.40
N THR A 760 -23.65 32.87 -27.87
CA THR A 760 -23.81 31.63 -28.62
C THR A 760 -25.28 31.19 -28.61
N ARG A 761 -26.00 31.50 -29.69
CA ARG A 761 -27.40 31.11 -29.89
C ARG A 761 -27.47 29.99 -30.92
N HIS A 762 -28.19 28.92 -30.60
CA HIS A 762 -28.21 27.71 -31.43
C HIS A 762 -29.59 27.05 -31.49
N ILE A 763 -30.00 26.65 -32.69
CA ILE A 763 -31.21 25.86 -32.95
C ILE A 763 -30.79 24.48 -33.42
N LEU A 764 -31.16 23.44 -32.68
CA LEU A 764 -31.05 22.06 -33.13
C LEU A 764 -32.41 21.61 -33.64
N LEU A 765 -32.56 21.54 -34.96
CA LEU A 765 -33.75 21.03 -35.64
C LEU A 765 -33.62 19.53 -35.87
N PHE A 766 -34.61 18.76 -35.42
CA PHE A 766 -34.74 17.34 -35.73
C PHE A 766 -36.02 17.10 -36.54
N SER A 767 -35.91 16.36 -37.65
CA SER A 767 -36.98 16.10 -38.61
C SER A 767 -36.82 14.73 -39.28
N ASP A 768 -37.93 14.11 -39.69
CA ASP A 768 -37.89 13.03 -40.68
C ASP A 768 -37.69 13.61 -42.09
N ALA A 769 -36.80 13.01 -42.88
CA ALA A 769 -36.33 13.57 -44.16
C ALA A 769 -37.32 13.42 -45.34
N ALA A 770 -38.50 12.85 -45.07
CA ALA A 770 -39.56 12.58 -46.04
C ALA A 770 -40.95 13.16 -45.63
N ASP A 771 -41.00 14.03 -44.62
CA ASP A 771 -42.23 14.59 -44.02
C ASP A 771 -42.07 16.10 -43.66
N SER A 772 -41.14 16.81 -44.33
CA SER A 772 -40.69 18.16 -43.96
C SER A 772 -41.41 19.26 -44.76
N GLU A 773 -42.65 19.54 -44.38
CA GLU A 773 -43.55 20.44 -45.12
C GLU A 773 -43.35 21.96 -44.85
N GLN A 774 -44.00 22.77 -45.70
CA GLN A 774 -44.21 24.21 -45.57
C GLN A 774 -42.93 25.03 -45.23
N PRO A 775 -41.97 25.13 -46.18
CA PRO A 775 -40.75 25.91 -45.98
C PRO A 775 -40.97 27.43 -45.82
N GLY A 776 -42.14 27.96 -46.22
CA GLY A 776 -42.48 29.38 -46.06
C GLY A 776 -41.41 30.32 -46.64
N ASN A 777 -40.99 31.31 -45.85
CA ASN A 777 -39.87 32.21 -46.19
C ASN A 777 -38.65 31.95 -45.31
N TYR A 778 -38.27 30.68 -45.14
CA TYR A 778 -37.13 30.29 -44.30
C TYR A 778 -35.81 30.98 -44.70
N LYS A 779 -35.61 31.31 -45.97
CA LYS A 779 -34.36 31.92 -46.45
C LYS A 779 -34.13 33.30 -45.83
N GLN A 780 -35.13 34.17 -45.85
CA GLN A 780 -35.05 35.48 -45.21
C GLN A 780 -35.01 35.37 -43.67
N LEU A 781 -35.65 34.35 -43.09
CA LEU A 781 -35.55 34.06 -41.65
C LEU A 781 -34.12 33.66 -41.25
N LEU A 782 -33.47 32.79 -42.02
CA LEU A 782 -32.09 32.36 -41.77
C LEU A 782 -31.07 33.48 -42.02
N GLU A 783 -31.29 34.35 -43.01
CA GLU A 783 -30.49 35.58 -43.18
C GLU A 783 -30.65 36.57 -42.00
N ASN A 784 -31.78 36.53 -41.28
CA ASN A 784 -31.97 37.32 -40.06
C ASN A 784 -31.37 36.61 -38.83
N PHE A 785 -31.34 35.28 -38.80
CA PHE A 785 -30.65 34.49 -37.78
C PHE A 785 -29.12 34.64 -37.90
N GLU A 786 -28.57 34.64 -39.11
CA GLU A 786 -27.16 34.91 -39.39
C GLU A 786 -26.73 36.28 -38.86
N LYS A 787 -27.54 37.33 -39.09
CA LYS A 787 -27.33 38.69 -38.55
C LYS A 787 -27.54 38.79 -37.03
N GLY A 788 -28.18 37.79 -36.41
CA GLY A 788 -28.43 37.69 -34.97
C GLY A 788 -27.52 36.70 -34.24
N GLU A 789 -26.48 36.19 -34.91
CA GLU A 789 -25.56 35.15 -34.40
C GLU A 789 -26.26 33.85 -33.96
N ILE A 790 -27.43 33.55 -34.55
CA ILE A 790 -28.17 32.31 -34.34
C ILE A 790 -27.73 31.29 -35.38
N THR A 791 -27.13 30.20 -34.91
CA THR A 791 -26.76 29.04 -35.75
C THR A 791 -27.86 27.99 -35.78
N VAL A 792 -27.94 27.19 -36.84
CA VAL A 792 -28.96 26.13 -37.01
C VAL A 792 -28.33 24.83 -37.50
N SER A 793 -28.26 23.82 -36.63
CA SER A 793 -27.93 22.44 -37.01
C SER A 793 -29.19 21.62 -37.30
N VAL A 794 -29.08 20.62 -38.17
CA VAL A 794 -30.20 19.76 -38.58
C VAL A 794 -29.82 18.28 -38.46
N ILE A 795 -30.62 17.51 -37.71
CA ILE A 795 -30.56 16.06 -37.66
C ILE A 795 -31.73 15.49 -38.46
N GLY A 796 -31.43 14.85 -39.59
CA GLY A 796 -32.41 14.20 -40.45
C GLY A 796 -32.47 12.70 -40.18
N LEU A 797 -33.63 12.17 -39.82
CA LEU A 797 -33.85 10.72 -39.85
C LEU A 797 -34.26 10.34 -41.28
N GLY A 798 -33.47 9.48 -41.93
CA GLY A 798 -33.66 9.12 -43.35
C GLY A 798 -32.34 9.06 -44.14
N THR A 799 -32.44 9.22 -45.46
CA THR A 799 -31.31 9.25 -46.41
C THR A 799 -31.08 10.64 -46.99
N GLU A 800 -29.86 10.90 -47.46
CA GLU A 800 -29.53 12.10 -48.23
C GLU A 800 -30.27 12.25 -49.57
N THR A 801 -31.00 11.21 -49.99
CA THR A 801 -31.78 11.14 -51.24
C THR A 801 -33.30 11.20 -51.02
N ASP A 802 -33.75 11.39 -49.78
CA ASP A 802 -35.18 11.52 -49.46
C ASP A 802 -35.72 12.88 -49.95
N PRO A 803 -37.04 13.01 -50.22
CA PRO A 803 -37.59 14.15 -50.97
C PRO A 803 -37.23 15.54 -50.43
N ASP A 804 -37.18 15.70 -49.10
CA ASP A 804 -36.93 16.98 -48.45
C ASP A 804 -35.49 17.13 -47.93
N ALA A 805 -34.62 16.13 -48.18
CA ALA A 805 -33.23 16.16 -47.72
C ALA A 805 -32.47 17.40 -48.22
N GLU A 806 -32.76 17.89 -49.44
CA GLU A 806 -32.17 19.13 -49.98
C GLU A 806 -32.72 20.42 -49.32
N LEU A 807 -33.95 20.42 -48.80
CA LEU A 807 -34.47 21.52 -47.97
C LEU A 807 -33.71 21.58 -46.65
N LEU A 808 -33.55 20.44 -45.97
CA LEU A 808 -32.79 20.33 -44.73
C LEU A 808 -31.31 20.75 -44.93
N LYS A 809 -30.69 20.36 -46.07
CA LYS A 809 -29.33 20.77 -46.47
C LYS A 809 -29.21 22.28 -46.71
N ASP A 810 -30.17 22.94 -47.37
CA ASP A 810 -30.15 24.41 -47.57
C ASP A 810 -30.37 25.16 -46.24
N ILE A 811 -31.17 24.61 -45.32
CA ILE A 811 -31.39 25.17 -43.97
C ILE A 811 -30.10 25.13 -43.14
N ALA A 812 -29.46 23.97 -42.97
CA ALA A 812 -28.23 23.85 -42.19
C ALA A 812 -27.10 24.72 -42.76
N ARG A 813 -26.95 24.72 -44.10
CA ARG A 813 -25.94 25.51 -44.82
C ARG A 813 -26.13 27.02 -44.62
N ARG A 814 -27.36 27.54 -44.68
CA ARG A 814 -27.66 28.96 -44.42
C ARG A 814 -27.55 29.32 -42.94
N GLY A 815 -27.97 28.42 -42.05
CA GLY A 815 -27.84 28.56 -40.60
C GLY A 815 -26.41 28.36 -40.06
N ARG A 816 -25.40 28.20 -40.93
CA ARG A 816 -23.98 27.96 -40.55
C ARG A 816 -23.78 26.80 -39.55
N GLY A 817 -24.67 25.81 -39.54
CA GLY A 817 -24.62 24.66 -38.62
C GLY A 817 -24.31 23.34 -39.32
N ASN A 818 -24.35 22.26 -38.55
CA ASN A 818 -24.10 20.91 -39.04
C ASN A 818 -25.34 20.31 -39.71
N ILE A 819 -25.15 19.37 -40.63
CA ILE A 819 -26.22 18.45 -41.04
C ILE A 819 -25.79 17.00 -40.84
N MET A 820 -26.68 16.21 -40.25
CA MET A 820 -26.40 14.87 -39.78
C MET A 820 -27.57 13.94 -40.12
N PHE A 821 -27.41 13.13 -41.18
CA PHE A 821 -28.39 12.12 -41.57
C PHE A 821 -28.08 10.77 -40.91
N SER A 822 -29.13 10.00 -40.57
CA SER A 822 -28.99 8.58 -40.20
C SER A 822 -30.21 7.77 -40.65
N THR A 823 -29.94 6.57 -41.16
CA THR A 823 -30.96 5.55 -41.45
C THR A 823 -31.30 4.66 -40.24
N ASP A 824 -30.49 4.71 -39.16
CA ASP A 824 -30.77 4.00 -37.91
C ASP A 824 -31.27 4.99 -36.83
N PRO A 825 -32.54 4.87 -36.39
CA PRO A 825 -33.06 5.62 -35.25
C PRO A 825 -32.27 5.44 -33.95
N GLN A 826 -31.60 4.30 -33.73
CA GLN A 826 -30.83 4.06 -32.50
C GLN A 826 -29.58 4.95 -32.39
N GLU A 827 -29.11 5.54 -33.48
CA GLU A 827 -28.04 6.54 -33.45
C GLU A 827 -28.53 7.94 -33.03
N LEU A 828 -29.84 8.24 -33.04
CA LEU A 828 -30.34 9.60 -32.74
C LEU A 828 -29.78 10.19 -31.43
N PRO A 829 -29.75 9.49 -30.27
CA PRO A 829 -29.16 10.04 -29.06
C PRO A 829 -27.67 10.38 -29.18
N ARG A 830 -26.93 9.65 -30.02
CA ARG A 830 -25.50 9.89 -30.32
C ARG A 830 -25.33 11.17 -31.15
N LEU A 831 -26.18 11.39 -32.14
CA LEU A 831 -26.14 12.56 -33.02
C LEU A 831 -26.50 13.84 -32.26
N PHE A 832 -27.60 13.78 -31.49
CA PHE A 832 -28.05 14.85 -30.58
C PHE A 832 -26.94 15.27 -29.60
N ALA A 833 -26.29 14.29 -28.96
CA ALA A 833 -25.17 14.54 -28.05
C ALA A 833 -23.95 15.14 -28.78
N GLN A 834 -23.59 14.63 -29.95
CA GLN A 834 -22.44 15.07 -30.73
C GLN A 834 -22.55 16.55 -31.14
N ASP A 835 -23.69 16.97 -31.68
CA ASP A 835 -23.89 18.37 -32.07
C ASP A 835 -23.91 19.30 -30.85
N THR A 836 -24.62 18.92 -29.77
CA THR A 836 -24.64 19.67 -28.50
C THR A 836 -23.24 19.89 -27.94
N ILE A 837 -22.37 18.87 -27.97
CA ILE A 837 -20.98 18.99 -27.51
C ILE A 837 -20.18 19.95 -28.39
N SER A 838 -20.41 19.94 -29.71
CA SER A 838 -19.70 20.82 -30.65
C SER A 838 -19.97 22.30 -30.40
N VAL A 839 -21.21 22.65 -29.98
CA VAL A 839 -21.62 24.02 -29.67
C VAL A 839 -21.30 24.38 -28.21
N ALA A 840 -21.74 23.56 -27.24
CA ALA A 840 -21.65 23.85 -25.81
C ALA A 840 -20.24 23.70 -25.20
N ARG A 841 -19.25 23.22 -25.96
CA ARG A 841 -17.86 23.08 -25.50
C ARG A 841 -16.83 23.65 -26.47
N ASN A 842 -17.22 24.58 -27.34
CA ASN A 842 -16.26 25.30 -28.17
C ASN A 842 -15.47 26.34 -27.34
N THR A 843 -14.50 25.88 -26.56
CA THR A 843 -13.59 26.73 -25.78
C THR A 843 -12.34 27.15 -26.55
N PHE A 844 -12.31 27.02 -27.88
CA PHE A 844 -11.18 27.45 -28.71
C PHE A 844 -11.49 28.82 -29.33
N ILE A 845 -10.84 29.85 -28.79
CA ILE A 845 -10.94 31.22 -29.27
C ILE A 845 -10.12 31.31 -30.56
N LYS A 846 -10.73 31.87 -31.60
CA LYS A 846 -10.12 32.16 -32.90
C LYS A 846 -10.06 33.67 -33.06
N LYS A 847 -9.11 34.19 -33.83
CA LYS A 847 -9.07 35.63 -34.13
C LYS A 847 -10.36 36.06 -34.82
N ASP A 848 -10.89 37.21 -34.41
CA ASP A 848 -11.92 37.90 -35.17
C ASP A 848 -11.34 38.45 -36.49
N GLY A 849 -12.04 38.22 -37.60
CA GLY A 849 -11.65 38.72 -38.91
C GLY A 849 -11.79 40.24 -39.06
N GLU A 850 -12.65 40.88 -38.26
CA GLU A 850 -12.88 42.34 -38.33
C GLU A 850 -11.99 43.12 -37.36
N SER A 851 -11.99 42.78 -36.07
CA SER A 851 -11.21 43.50 -35.04
C SER A 851 -9.79 42.95 -34.80
N GLN A 852 -9.47 41.74 -35.27
CA GLN A 852 -8.21 41.05 -34.97
C GLN A 852 -7.57 40.39 -36.21
N ALA A 853 -7.70 40.98 -37.40
CA ALA A 853 -7.22 40.39 -38.67
C ALA A 853 -5.75 39.91 -38.64
N GLU A 854 -4.86 40.67 -37.98
CA GLU A 854 -3.44 40.32 -37.78
C GLU A 854 -3.19 39.14 -36.82
N GLY A 855 -4.19 38.77 -36.01
CA GLY A 855 -4.08 37.79 -34.94
C GLY A 855 -4.23 38.40 -33.54
N ILE A 856 -4.56 37.55 -32.58
CA ILE A 856 -4.68 37.90 -31.16
C ILE A 856 -3.27 38.23 -30.63
N ALA A 857 -3.15 39.27 -29.81
CA ALA A 857 -1.89 39.64 -29.16
C ALA A 857 -1.71 38.91 -27.81
N GLY A 858 -0.47 38.71 -27.40
CA GLY A 858 -0.10 38.13 -26.12
C GLY A 858 1.23 38.68 -25.62
N ALA A 859 1.47 38.58 -24.31
CA ALA A 859 2.62 39.18 -23.66
C ALA A 859 3.28 38.24 -22.64
N PHE A 860 4.61 38.27 -22.61
CA PHE A 860 5.42 37.62 -21.57
C PHE A 860 5.05 38.15 -20.18
N GLN A 861 4.81 37.24 -19.26
CA GLN A 861 4.51 37.54 -17.87
C GLN A 861 5.80 37.47 -17.02
N PRO A 862 5.87 38.16 -15.85
CA PRO A 862 7.06 38.13 -14.99
C PRO A 862 7.55 36.73 -14.60
N GLY A 863 6.66 35.74 -14.61
CA GLY A 863 6.96 34.32 -14.41
C GLY A 863 7.91 33.68 -15.43
N VAL A 864 8.12 34.30 -16.60
CA VAL A 864 9.08 33.83 -17.62
C VAL A 864 10.49 33.60 -17.05
N ARG A 865 10.89 34.45 -16.10
CA ARG A 865 12.19 34.40 -15.40
C ARG A 865 12.38 33.16 -14.52
N LEU A 866 11.33 32.34 -14.31
CA LEU A 866 11.40 31.07 -13.58
C LEU A 866 11.63 29.86 -14.51
N LEU A 867 11.54 30.05 -15.83
CA LEU A 867 11.81 29.01 -16.84
C LEU A 867 13.18 29.21 -17.50
N GLY A 868 13.52 30.44 -17.85
CA GLY A 868 14.79 30.79 -18.49
C GLY A 868 14.85 32.27 -18.88
N ASP A 869 15.90 32.61 -19.62
CA ASP A 869 15.96 33.87 -20.35
C ASP A 869 15.41 33.63 -21.77
N LEU A 870 14.25 34.23 -22.06
CA LEU A 870 13.57 34.15 -23.36
C LEU A 870 13.64 35.48 -24.13
N GLY A 871 14.59 36.35 -23.75
CA GLY A 871 14.81 37.65 -24.38
C GLY A 871 13.84 38.75 -23.93
N GLU A 872 14.05 39.95 -24.47
CA GLU A 872 13.18 41.13 -24.29
C GLU A 872 12.32 41.41 -25.54
N GLU A 873 12.22 40.45 -26.46
CA GLU A 873 11.38 40.58 -27.66
C GLU A 873 9.88 40.53 -27.33
N ALA A 874 9.08 41.21 -28.16
CA ALA A 874 7.63 41.11 -28.08
C ALA A 874 7.16 39.70 -28.49
N PHE A 875 6.21 39.13 -27.76
CA PHE A 875 5.65 37.82 -28.10
C PHE A 875 4.74 37.94 -29.34
N PRO A 876 4.84 37.03 -30.33
CA PRO A 876 4.13 37.14 -31.60
C PRO A 876 2.62 36.85 -31.49
N ARG A 877 1.85 37.30 -32.49
CA ARG A 877 0.40 37.05 -32.53
C ARG A 877 0.06 35.58 -32.82
N SER A 878 -1.08 35.12 -32.30
CA SER A 878 -1.67 33.80 -32.61
C SER A 878 -3.03 33.95 -33.30
N ASP A 879 -3.37 33.02 -34.20
CA ASP A 879 -4.68 32.98 -34.86
C ASP A 879 -5.74 32.23 -34.03
N GLY A 880 -5.34 31.56 -32.94
CA GLY A 880 -6.25 30.97 -31.96
C GLY A 880 -5.58 30.32 -30.74
N TYR A 881 -6.38 30.02 -29.70
CA TYR A 881 -5.95 29.36 -28.46
C TYR A 881 -7.12 28.69 -27.70
N ASN A 882 -6.84 27.69 -26.85
CA ASN A 882 -7.84 27.12 -25.95
C ASN A 882 -8.03 27.98 -24.69
N LEU A 883 -9.20 28.58 -24.49
CA LEU A 883 -9.50 29.30 -23.26
C LEU A 883 -9.44 28.36 -22.06
N CYS A 884 -8.50 28.66 -21.17
CA CYS A 884 -8.30 28.05 -19.87
C CYS A 884 -8.05 29.18 -18.84
N TYR A 885 -7.94 28.84 -17.56
CA TYR A 885 -7.64 29.78 -16.47
C TYR A 885 -6.49 29.28 -15.62
N ILE A 886 -5.65 30.17 -15.09
CA ILE A 886 -4.54 29.75 -14.21
C ILE A 886 -5.08 29.09 -12.92
N LYS A 887 -4.49 27.96 -12.50
CA LYS A 887 -4.80 27.33 -11.20
C LYS A 887 -4.03 28.01 -10.06
N PRO A 888 -4.49 27.91 -8.79
CA PRO A 888 -3.69 28.28 -7.63
C PRO A 888 -2.31 27.61 -7.67
N ASP A 889 -1.30 28.30 -7.15
CA ASP A 889 0.12 27.89 -7.14
C ASP A 889 0.80 27.69 -8.52
N ALA A 890 0.09 27.88 -9.63
CA ALA A 890 0.67 27.84 -10.98
C ALA A 890 1.21 29.20 -11.44
N THR A 891 2.29 29.17 -12.23
CA THR A 891 2.93 30.38 -12.79
C THR A 891 2.54 30.56 -14.25
N THR A 892 1.92 31.70 -14.59
CA THR A 892 1.74 32.12 -15.99
C THR A 892 3.07 32.62 -16.57
N VAL A 893 3.39 32.19 -17.78
CA VAL A 893 4.60 32.54 -18.54
C VAL A 893 4.28 33.48 -19.69
N VAL A 894 3.17 33.24 -20.39
CA VAL A 894 2.60 34.11 -21.42
C VAL A 894 1.09 34.18 -21.20
N ALA A 895 0.48 35.34 -21.41
CA ALA A 895 -0.98 35.52 -21.40
C ALA A 895 -1.46 36.24 -22.66
N SER A 896 -2.73 36.09 -23.04
CA SER A 896 -3.37 36.96 -24.03
C SER A 896 -3.50 38.39 -23.51
N GLU A 897 -3.52 39.35 -24.44
CA GLU A 897 -3.86 40.76 -24.18
C GLU A 897 -5.34 41.08 -24.52
N ASP A 898 -6.15 40.05 -24.78
CA ASP A 898 -7.59 40.18 -24.98
C ASP A 898 -8.36 40.29 -23.64
N GLU A 899 -9.68 40.42 -23.71
CA GLU A 899 -10.54 40.59 -22.53
C GLU A 899 -10.53 39.40 -21.54
N TYR A 900 -9.96 38.26 -21.94
CA TYR A 900 -9.94 37.03 -21.14
C TYR A 900 -8.64 36.85 -20.34
N GLN A 901 -7.54 37.52 -20.72
CA GLN A 901 -6.21 37.43 -20.10
C GLN A 901 -5.76 35.98 -19.83
N ALA A 902 -6.03 35.10 -20.79
CA ALA A 902 -5.89 33.67 -20.66
C ALA A 902 -4.41 33.23 -20.67
N PRO A 903 -4.00 32.25 -19.83
CA PRO A 903 -2.64 31.71 -19.85
C PRO A 903 -2.36 30.96 -21.16
N TRP A 904 -1.60 31.60 -22.03
CA TRP A 904 -1.06 31.04 -23.28
C TRP A 904 0.08 30.06 -23.03
N SER A 905 0.87 30.30 -21.99
CA SER A 905 1.71 29.28 -21.36
C SER A 905 1.66 29.42 -19.85
N ALA A 906 1.56 28.30 -19.15
CA ALA A 906 1.67 28.22 -17.70
C ALA A 906 2.47 26.97 -17.27
N ALA A 907 3.15 27.07 -16.14
CA ALA A 907 4.04 26.04 -15.61
C ALA A 907 3.88 25.90 -14.08
N TRP A 908 3.91 24.68 -13.55
CA TRP A 908 3.91 24.43 -12.11
C TRP A 908 4.58 23.11 -11.70
N TYR A 909 4.83 22.97 -10.40
CA TYR A 909 5.29 21.73 -9.77
C TYR A 909 4.09 20.92 -9.30
N ARG A 910 4.03 19.64 -9.63
CA ARG A 910 2.90 18.77 -9.30
C ARG A 910 3.39 17.43 -8.75
N GLY A 911 3.11 17.18 -7.48
CA GLY A 911 3.70 16.05 -6.75
C GLY A 911 5.23 16.19 -6.70
N LEU A 912 5.94 15.20 -7.25
CA LEU A 912 7.40 15.24 -7.46
C LEU A 912 7.81 15.83 -8.83
N GLY A 913 6.89 15.85 -9.80
CA GLY A 913 7.15 16.23 -11.18
C GLY A 913 6.85 17.69 -11.51
N ARG A 914 6.85 17.97 -12.81
CA ARG A 914 6.54 19.29 -13.38
C ARG A 914 5.52 19.16 -14.50
N ALA A 915 4.61 20.11 -14.60
CA ALA A 915 3.65 20.17 -15.69
C ALA A 915 3.59 21.57 -16.31
N VAL A 916 3.51 21.61 -17.63
CA VAL A 916 3.36 22.81 -18.47
C VAL A 916 2.13 22.64 -19.35
N ALA A 917 1.37 23.72 -19.50
CA ALA A 917 0.32 23.83 -20.51
C ALA A 917 0.65 24.99 -21.44
N ILE A 918 0.73 24.74 -22.74
CA ILE A 918 0.75 25.76 -23.79
C ILE A 918 -0.62 25.69 -24.45
N THR A 919 -1.46 26.71 -24.33
CA THR A 919 -2.84 26.70 -24.86
C THR A 919 -2.95 27.19 -26.31
N LEU A 920 -1.84 27.65 -26.89
CA LEU A 920 -1.69 27.95 -28.31
C LEU A 920 -1.61 26.66 -29.15
N GLU A 921 -2.10 26.72 -30.40
CA GLU A 921 -1.82 25.67 -31.40
C GLU A 921 -0.36 25.77 -31.86
N VAL A 922 0.48 24.84 -31.39
CA VAL A 922 1.94 24.85 -31.64
C VAL A 922 2.29 24.34 -33.03
N ASP A 923 1.55 23.37 -33.54
CA ASP A 923 1.63 22.83 -34.89
C ASP A 923 0.22 22.79 -35.49
N GLY A 924 -0.06 23.66 -36.48
CA GLY A 924 -1.38 23.69 -37.10
C GLY A 924 -1.70 24.95 -37.90
N LYS A 925 -2.99 25.18 -38.14
CA LYS A 925 -3.53 26.26 -38.99
C LYS A 925 -3.78 27.56 -38.23
N PHE A 926 -3.90 27.50 -36.89
CA PHE A 926 -4.08 28.65 -36.01
C PHE A 926 -2.78 29.13 -35.36
N SER A 927 -1.62 28.55 -35.72
CA SER A 927 -0.32 28.98 -35.20
C SER A 927 0.08 30.40 -35.63
N GLY A 928 -0.68 31.06 -36.51
CA GLY A 928 -0.62 32.49 -36.78
C GLY A 928 0.78 33.00 -37.16
N GLU A 929 1.25 34.03 -36.45
CA GLU A 929 2.63 34.52 -36.53
C GLU A 929 3.57 33.70 -35.63
N PHE A 930 3.09 33.24 -34.47
CA PHE A 930 3.84 32.40 -33.52
C PHE A 930 4.56 31.22 -34.20
N GLY A 931 3.88 30.46 -35.06
CA GLY A 931 4.47 29.34 -35.82
C GLY A 931 5.49 29.72 -36.90
N ARG A 932 5.82 31.01 -37.04
CA ARG A 932 6.79 31.59 -37.99
C ARG A 932 7.76 32.58 -37.32
N TRP A 933 7.66 32.82 -36.01
CA TRP A 933 8.55 33.71 -35.25
C TRP A 933 9.91 33.04 -35.01
N ASP A 934 11.00 33.81 -35.12
CA ASP A 934 12.37 33.30 -34.96
C ASP A 934 12.60 32.66 -33.58
N GLY A 935 12.00 33.20 -32.52
CA GLY A 935 12.06 32.65 -31.15
C GLY A 935 11.20 31.41 -30.89
N TYR A 936 10.42 30.92 -31.86
CA TYR A 936 9.54 29.75 -31.71
C TYR A 936 10.27 28.51 -31.19
N ALA A 937 11.47 28.24 -31.71
CA ALA A 937 12.26 27.09 -31.30
C ALA A 937 12.74 27.23 -29.84
N ASP A 938 13.35 28.36 -29.49
CA ASP A 938 13.88 28.61 -28.14
C ASP A 938 12.77 28.67 -27.08
N PHE A 939 11.58 29.17 -27.43
CA PHE A 939 10.40 29.12 -26.58
C PHE A 939 10.03 27.66 -26.21
N LEU A 940 9.85 26.79 -27.20
CA LEU A 940 9.45 25.39 -26.97
C LEU A 940 10.56 24.59 -26.30
N VAL A 941 11.81 24.82 -26.69
CA VAL A 941 13.00 24.17 -26.11
C VAL A 941 13.22 24.61 -24.67
N THR A 942 12.94 25.86 -24.30
CA THR A 942 13.05 26.34 -22.90
C THR A 942 11.99 25.69 -22.00
N HIS A 943 10.73 25.65 -22.42
CA HIS A 943 9.68 24.93 -21.67
C HIS A 943 10.01 23.44 -21.52
N THR A 944 10.55 22.82 -22.56
CA THR A 944 10.93 21.41 -22.55
C THR A 944 12.16 21.15 -21.66
N ARG A 945 13.21 21.98 -21.74
CA ARG A 945 14.37 21.93 -20.85
C ARG A 945 13.98 22.18 -19.38
N TRP A 946 13.00 23.03 -19.12
CA TRP A 946 12.45 23.22 -17.78
C TRP A 946 11.73 21.97 -17.24
N LEU A 947 11.06 21.19 -18.11
CA LEU A 947 10.52 19.87 -17.72
C LEU A 947 11.64 18.84 -17.48
N LEU A 948 12.67 18.80 -18.34
CA LEU A 948 13.80 17.89 -18.19
C LEU A 948 14.57 18.13 -16.88
N SER A 949 14.84 19.40 -16.57
CA SER A 949 15.49 19.87 -15.33
C SER A 949 14.61 19.76 -14.08
N GLY A 950 13.61 18.86 -14.07
CA GLY A 950 12.84 18.45 -12.88
C GLY A 950 13.75 18.16 -11.69
N ALA A 951 13.21 18.20 -10.47
CA ALA A 951 13.99 18.33 -9.23
C ALA A 951 15.25 17.45 -9.22
N GLY A 952 16.39 18.07 -8.89
CA GLY A 952 17.72 17.49 -9.08
C GLY A 952 17.84 16.11 -8.47
N GLU A 953 18.56 15.24 -9.17
CA GLU A 953 18.89 13.92 -8.66
C GLU A 953 19.66 14.08 -7.35
N LEU A 954 19.41 13.20 -6.39
CA LEU A 954 20.20 13.17 -5.16
C LEU A 954 21.54 12.49 -5.48
N ASP A 955 22.45 13.21 -6.15
CA ASP A 955 23.80 12.80 -6.59
C ASP A 955 24.73 12.26 -5.46
N GLU A 956 24.20 12.21 -4.23
CA GLU A 956 24.86 12.06 -2.94
C GLU A 956 24.09 11.08 -2.01
N VAL A 957 23.09 10.38 -2.53
CA VAL A 957 22.25 9.41 -1.79
C VAL A 957 22.19 8.09 -2.54
N PHE A 958 22.96 7.12 -2.06
CA PHE A 958 22.97 5.76 -2.63
C PHE A 958 21.83 4.94 -2.01
N VAL A 959 21.13 4.18 -2.85
CA VAL A 959 19.97 3.38 -2.45
C VAL A 959 20.18 1.94 -2.91
N GLU A 960 20.13 1.01 -1.97
CA GLU A 960 20.11 -0.43 -2.25
C GLU A 960 18.76 -1.02 -1.80
N MET A 961 18.24 -2.01 -2.52
CA MET A 961 17.05 -2.76 -2.11
C MET A 961 17.29 -4.25 -2.34
N ILE A 962 17.39 -5.01 -1.24
CA ILE A 962 17.66 -6.45 -1.26
C ILE A 962 16.39 -7.20 -0.85
N ARG A 963 15.93 -8.17 -1.66
CA ARG A 963 14.81 -9.04 -1.31
C ARG A 963 15.25 -10.16 -0.35
N GLU A 964 14.64 -10.22 0.83
CA GLU A 964 14.77 -11.25 1.84
C GLU A 964 13.44 -12.02 1.95
N GLY A 965 13.24 -13.04 1.11
CA GLY A 965 12.00 -13.82 1.10
C GLY A 965 10.80 -13.00 0.59
N GLN A 966 9.83 -12.74 1.48
CA GLN A 966 8.70 -11.84 1.25
C GLN A 966 8.99 -10.39 1.63
N ASP A 967 10.01 -10.12 2.45
CA ASP A 967 10.43 -8.76 2.77
C ASP A 967 11.47 -8.25 1.77
N ALA A 968 11.67 -6.94 1.77
CA ALA A 968 12.84 -6.30 1.19
C ALA A 968 13.44 -5.27 2.16
N VAL A 969 14.76 -5.32 2.31
CA VAL A 969 15.54 -4.33 3.05
C VAL A 969 15.91 -3.22 2.08
N VAL A 970 15.42 -2.00 2.31
CA VAL A 970 15.89 -0.79 1.64
C VAL A 970 16.97 -0.18 2.51
N ARG A 971 18.20 -0.09 2.01
CA ARG A 971 19.29 0.68 2.63
C ARG A 971 19.46 2.00 1.88
N VAL A 972 19.62 3.08 2.65
CA VAL A 972 19.95 4.42 2.16
C VAL A 972 21.26 4.85 2.80
N GLU A 973 22.29 5.07 1.98
CA GLU A 973 23.58 5.62 2.40
C GLU A 973 23.71 7.07 1.96
N LEU A 974 24.11 7.94 2.89
CA LEU A 974 24.19 9.39 2.71
C LEU A 974 25.65 9.86 2.63
N ASP A 975 25.89 10.91 1.83
CA ASP A 975 27.16 11.64 1.85
C ASP A 975 27.54 12.07 3.29
N PRO A 976 28.75 11.69 3.79
CA PRO A 976 29.26 12.11 5.10
C PRO A 976 29.23 13.62 5.37
N GLU A 977 29.44 14.46 4.35
CA GLU A 977 29.48 15.91 4.49
C GLU A 977 28.07 16.51 4.69
N ARG A 978 27.03 15.89 4.11
CA ARG A 978 25.63 16.37 4.22
C ARG A 978 24.76 15.59 5.21
N ALA A 979 25.24 14.45 5.74
CA ALA A 979 24.53 13.65 6.75
C ALA A 979 24.04 14.46 7.98
N ALA A 980 24.70 15.57 8.32
CA ALA A 980 24.26 16.47 9.39
C ALA A 980 22.92 17.18 9.09
N ALA A 981 22.65 17.56 7.83
CA ALA A 981 21.38 18.17 7.44
C ALA A 981 20.25 17.13 7.45
N TYR A 982 20.51 15.93 6.93
CA TYR A 982 19.56 14.81 6.95
C TYR A 982 19.23 14.29 8.35
N ARG A 983 20.01 14.62 9.40
CA ARG A 983 19.61 14.35 10.80
C ARG A 983 18.54 15.30 11.34
N LEU A 984 18.34 16.46 10.71
CA LEU A 984 17.26 17.40 11.05
C LEU A 984 15.99 17.12 10.23
N ALA A 985 16.15 16.69 8.98
CA ALA A 985 15.07 16.26 8.11
C ALA A 985 15.52 14.99 7.34
N PRO A 986 15.24 13.77 7.87
CA PRO A 986 15.65 12.54 7.20
C PRO A 986 14.95 12.39 5.85
N PRO A 987 15.61 11.75 4.87
CA PRO A 987 14.97 11.45 3.60
C PRO A 987 13.83 10.46 3.82
N ARG A 988 12.87 10.44 2.90
CA ARG A 988 11.73 9.53 2.90
C ARG A 988 11.87 8.53 1.76
N VAL A 989 11.71 7.24 2.04
CA VAL A 989 11.59 6.20 1.02
C VAL A 989 10.12 6.10 0.63
N LEU A 990 9.85 6.04 -0.68
CA LEU A 990 8.56 5.70 -1.25
C LEU A 990 8.75 4.45 -2.10
N VAL A 991 8.00 3.38 -1.81
CA VAL A 991 8.02 2.13 -2.58
C VAL A 991 6.68 1.95 -3.28
N ILE A 992 6.69 2.10 -4.60
CA ILE A 992 5.50 2.00 -5.45
C ILE A 992 5.26 0.53 -5.79
N PRO A 993 4.14 -0.08 -5.34
CA PRO A 993 3.86 -1.50 -5.54
C PRO A 993 3.38 -1.83 -6.97
N PRO A 994 3.48 -3.10 -7.40
CA PRO A 994 2.80 -3.57 -8.61
C PRO A 994 1.29 -3.69 -8.34
N GLY A 995 0.47 -2.91 -9.06
CA GLY A 995 -0.96 -2.87 -8.76
C GLY A 995 -1.83 -2.04 -9.70
N ARG A 996 -2.94 -1.54 -9.15
CA ARG A 996 -3.92 -0.68 -9.85
C ARG A 996 -3.52 0.80 -9.70
N GLU A 997 -4.20 1.65 -10.46
CA GLU A 997 -3.89 3.08 -10.64
C GLU A 997 -4.14 3.89 -9.36
N ARG A 998 -3.30 4.92 -9.10
CA ARG A 998 -3.31 5.74 -7.86
C ARG A 998 -3.42 4.89 -6.59
N GLN A 999 -2.60 3.84 -6.48
CA GLN A 999 -2.31 3.19 -5.20
C GLN A 999 -1.30 4.03 -4.42
N GLU A 1000 -1.58 4.30 -3.15
CA GLU A 1000 -0.67 5.01 -2.27
C GLU A 1000 0.68 4.29 -2.20
N PRO A 1001 1.82 4.98 -2.45
CA PRO A 1001 3.14 4.40 -2.25
C PRO A 1001 3.34 3.99 -0.79
N LEU A 1002 4.02 2.87 -0.57
CA LEU A 1002 4.42 2.46 0.78
C LEU A 1002 5.55 3.40 1.25
N GLU A 1003 5.32 4.14 2.33
CA GLU A 1003 6.33 5.00 2.98
C GLU A 1003 6.83 4.32 4.27
N PRO A 1004 7.86 3.46 4.21
CA PRO A 1004 8.37 2.75 5.37
C PRO A 1004 9.28 3.63 6.23
N ASP A 1005 9.17 3.49 7.56
CA ASP A 1005 10.03 4.21 8.51
C ASP A 1005 11.50 3.78 8.39
N LEU A 1006 12.38 4.74 8.13
CA LEU A 1006 13.83 4.55 8.06
C LEU A 1006 14.47 4.64 9.46
N ALA A 1007 15.12 3.56 9.89
CA ALA A 1007 15.89 3.50 11.12
C ALA A 1007 17.39 3.73 10.86
N TRP A 1008 18.05 4.54 11.69
CA TRP A 1008 19.50 4.75 11.59
C TRP A 1008 20.28 3.51 12.05
N THR A 1009 21.04 2.88 11.16
CA THR A 1009 21.91 1.72 11.47
C THR A 1009 23.37 2.11 11.69
N GLY A 1010 23.77 3.28 11.18
CA GLY A 1010 25.11 3.83 11.29
C GLY A 1010 25.10 5.36 11.30
N PRO A 1011 26.27 6.03 11.24
CA PRO A 1011 26.32 7.49 11.27
C PRO A 1011 25.70 8.13 10.02
N ASN A 1012 25.77 7.44 8.88
CA ASN A 1012 25.35 7.91 7.56
C ASN A 1012 24.44 6.91 6.83
N SER A 1013 24.06 5.80 7.48
CA SER A 1013 23.25 4.73 6.89
C SER A 1013 21.91 4.58 7.61
N LEU A 1014 20.85 4.48 6.81
CA LEU A 1014 19.50 4.20 7.27
C LEU A 1014 18.99 2.94 6.59
N GLU A 1015 18.18 2.15 7.29
CA GLU A 1015 17.55 0.94 6.76
C GLU A 1015 16.06 0.90 7.10
N ALA A 1016 15.26 0.39 6.17
CA ALA A 1016 13.83 0.14 6.30
C ALA A 1016 13.50 -1.27 5.78
N ARG A 1017 12.49 -1.92 6.35
CA ARG A 1017 11.96 -3.22 5.87
C ARG A 1017 10.58 -3.04 5.27
N VAL A 1018 10.34 -3.67 4.11
CA VAL A 1018 9.11 -3.52 3.32
C VAL A 1018 8.59 -4.87 2.89
N ARG A 1019 7.37 -5.23 3.33
CA ARG A 1019 6.70 -6.48 2.97
C ARG A 1019 6.18 -6.42 1.52
N LEU A 1020 6.66 -7.32 0.66
CA LEU A 1020 6.30 -7.42 -0.75
C LEU A 1020 5.00 -8.23 -0.93
N ALA A 1021 3.87 -7.65 -0.53
CA ALA A 1021 2.55 -8.30 -0.53
C ALA A 1021 1.94 -8.63 -1.93
N ARG A 1022 2.67 -8.49 -3.05
CA ARG A 1022 2.17 -8.69 -4.43
C ARG A 1022 3.27 -9.12 -5.39
N THR A 1023 3.01 -10.09 -6.26
CA THR A 1023 3.93 -10.43 -7.36
C THR A 1023 4.03 -9.29 -8.40
N GLY A 1024 5.22 -9.05 -8.93
CA GLY A 1024 5.50 -8.00 -9.92
C GLY A 1024 6.72 -7.15 -9.59
N THR A 1025 6.73 -5.93 -10.15
CA THR A 1025 7.86 -4.99 -10.12
C THR A 1025 7.58 -3.83 -9.14
N TYR A 1026 8.34 -3.76 -8.06
CA TYR A 1026 8.36 -2.65 -7.09
C TYR A 1026 9.42 -1.63 -7.50
N ARG A 1027 9.07 -0.33 -7.47
CA ARG A 1027 10.02 0.78 -7.71
C ARG A 1027 10.26 1.53 -6.41
N THR A 1028 11.51 1.86 -6.11
CA THR A 1028 11.85 2.75 -4.99
C THR A 1028 12.15 4.16 -5.47
N LEU A 1029 11.81 5.15 -4.67
CA LEU A 1029 12.19 6.54 -4.85
C LEU A 1029 12.52 7.12 -3.47
N VAL A 1030 13.66 7.82 -3.36
CA VAL A 1030 14.06 8.49 -2.12
C VAL A 1030 13.90 9.98 -2.31
N ARG A 1031 13.16 10.61 -1.38
CA ARG A 1031 12.80 12.03 -1.40
C ARG A 1031 13.58 12.78 -0.32
N GLY A 1032 14.34 13.78 -0.73
CA GLY A 1032 15.02 14.73 0.16
C GLY A 1032 14.09 15.83 0.68
N PRO A 1033 14.57 16.68 1.62
CA PRO A 1033 13.77 17.75 2.21
C PRO A 1033 13.31 18.78 1.15
N ASP A 1034 14.22 19.23 0.29
CA ASP A 1034 13.99 20.32 -0.67
C ASP A 1034 13.32 19.88 -1.99
N ARG A 1035 12.39 18.91 -1.91
CA ARG A 1035 11.68 18.26 -3.04
C ARG A 1035 12.58 17.51 -4.06
N GLN A 1036 13.89 17.50 -3.85
CA GLN A 1036 14.85 16.65 -4.58
C GLN A 1036 14.49 15.16 -4.42
N PHE A 1037 14.81 14.34 -5.43
CA PHE A 1037 14.59 12.90 -5.36
C PHE A 1037 15.61 12.10 -6.17
N ALA A 1038 15.89 10.87 -5.74
CA ALA A 1038 16.56 9.86 -6.56
C ALA A 1038 15.59 8.70 -6.82
N ARG A 1039 15.54 8.20 -8.06
CA ARG A 1039 14.91 6.91 -8.37
C ARG A 1039 15.87 5.81 -7.89
N GLY A 1040 15.46 5.06 -6.89
CA GLY A 1040 16.25 3.95 -6.38
C GLY A 1040 16.13 2.69 -7.24
N PRO A 1041 16.73 1.57 -6.79
CA PRO A 1041 16.67 0.30 -7.49
C PRO A 1041 15.24 -0.25 -7.57
N VAL A 1042 15.04 -1.12 -8.56
CA VAL A 1042 13.76 -1.73 -8.89
C VAL A 1042 13.86 -3.22 -8.58
N VAL A 1043 12.94 -3.74 -7.77
CA VAL A 1043 12.97 -5.13 -7.27
C VAL A 1043 11.76 -5.90 -7.79
N THR A 1044 11.99 -7.15 -8.21
CA THR A 1044 10.95 -8.07 -8.65
C THR A 1044 10.63 -9.13 -7.62
N LEU A 1045 9.33 -9.34 -7.35
CA LEU A 1045 8.81 -10.56 -6.75
C LEU A 1045 8.24 -11.44 -7.87
N PRO A 1046 8.95 -12.49 -8.32
CA PRO A 1046 8.55 -13.27 -9.49
C PRO A 1046 7.35 -14.19 -9.25
N TYR A 1047 7.28 -14.78 -8.05
CA TYR A 1047 6.25 -15.69 -7.58
C TYR A 1047 6.16 -15.59 -6.05
N SER A 1048 5.17 -16.26 -5.45
CA SER A 1048 4.95 -16.29 -4.01
C SER A 1048 6.14 -16.90 -3.25
N PRO A 1049 6.66 -16.28 -2.17
CA PRO A 1049 7.75 -16.85 -1.37
C PRO A 1049 7.50 -18.27 -0.86
N GLU A 1050 6.24 -18.67 -0.70
CA GLU A 1050 5.82 -20.02 -0.28
C GLU A 1050 6.25 -21.13 -1.25
N PHE A 1051 6.55 -20.77 -2.51
CA PHE A 1051 7.07 -21.72 -3.50
C PHE A 1051 8.61 -21.70 -3.63
N VAL A 1052 9.34 -20.94 -2.79
CA VAL A 1052 10.81 -20.87 -2.85
C VAL A 1052 11.44 -22.21 -2.45
N PRO A 1053 12.42 -22.74 -3.22
CA PRO A 1053 13.09 -24.00 -2.91
C PRO A 1053 13.94 -23.94 -1.64
N ARG A 1054 13.74 -24.89 -0.73
CA ARG A 1054 14.42 -24.99 0.58
C ARG A 1054 15.67 -25.87 0.54
N ILE A 1055 16.60 -25.60 -0.39
CA ILE A 1055 17.81 -26.45 -0.61
C ILE A 1055 18.74 -26.55 0.62
N ASP A 1056 18.84 -25.49 1.43
CA ASP A 1056 19.74 -25.44 2.60
C ASP A 1056 19.01 -25.20 3.94
N LEU A 1057 17.70 -25.45 4.00
CA LEU A 1057 16.84 -25.19 5.16
C LEU A 1057 16.16 -26.48 5.66
N PRO A 1058 15.85 -26.60 6.96
CA PRO A 1058 15.03 -27.70 7.46
C PRO A 1058 13.64 -27.68 6.80
N SER A 1059 13.07 -28.87 6.64
CA SER A 1059 11.69 -29.07 6.19
C SER A 1059 10.68 -28.54 7.22
N GLY A 1060 9.47 -28.22 6.77
CA GLY A 1060 8.41 -27.76 7.69
C GLY A 1060 8.04 -28.81 8.75
N GLY A 1061 8.07 -30.10 8.40
CA GLY A 1061 7.87 -31.19 9.34
C GLY A 1061 8.92 -31.25 10.46
N GLU A 1062 10.20 -30.99 10.15
CA GLU A 1062 11.26 -30.89 11.17
C GLU A 1062 11.07 -29.66 12.08
N VAL A 1063 10.67 -28.51 11.52
CA VAL A 1063 10.39 -27.29 12.29
C VAL A 1063 9.21 -27.49 13.24
N LEU A 1064 8.11 -28.11 12.78
CA LEU A 1064 6.96 -28.43 13.64
C LEU A 1064 7.33 -29.47 14.72
N ALA A 1065 8.14 -30.47 14.39
CA ALA A 1065 8.63 -31.45 15.36
C ALA A 1065 9.50 -30.79 16.46
N GLU A 1066 10.37 -29.83 16.11
CA GLU A 1066 11.15 -29.08 17.11
C GLU A 1066 10.27 -28.16 17.97
N VAL A 1067 9.30 -27.46 17.36
CA VAL A 1067 8.32 -26.63 18.08
C VAL A 1067 7.50 -27.46 19.09
N ALA A 1068 7.04 -28.64 18.70
CA ALA A 1068 6.34 -29.57 19.59
C ALA A 1068 7.26 -30.09 20.71
N LEU A 1069 8.47 -30.53 20.37
CA LEU A 1069 9.46 -31.04 21.33
C LEU A 1069 9.85 -29.99 22.39
N ILE A 1070 10.00 -28.72 22.01
CA ILE A 1070 10.30 -27.62 22.93
C ILE A 1070 9.11 -27.30 23.84
N SER A 1071 7.88 -27.35 23.32
CA SER A 1071 6.66 -27.01 24.06
C SER A 1071 6.03 -28.17 24.85
N GLU A 1072 6.62 -29.37 24.77
CA GLU A 1072 6.08 -30.61 25.35
C GLU A 1072 4.76 -31.09 24.69
N GLY A 1073 4.53 -30.68 23.45
CA GLY A 1073 3.44 -31.15 22.58
C GLY A 1073 3.82 -32.35 21.70
N ARG A 1074 2.90 -32.80 20.85
CA ARG A 1074 3.09 -33.96 19.95
C ARG A 1074 2.45 -33.83 18.58
N GLN A 1075 2.96 -34.59 17.60
CA GLN A 1075 2.26 -34.81 16.34
C GLN A 1075 0.95 -35.57 16.58
N ARG A 1076 -0.14 -35.11 15.96
CA ARG A 1076 -1.47 -35.73 15.95
C ARG A 1076 -1.72 -36.36 14.59
N THR A 1077 -2.19 -37.61 14.59
CA THR A 1077 -2.72 -38.27 13.39
C THR A 1077 -4.24 -38.16 13.37
N ASP A 1078 -4.86 -38.51 14.50
CA ASP A 1078 -6.22 -38.12 14.84
C ASP A 1078 -6.17 -36.82 15.68
N VAL A 1079 -7.02 -35.84 15.35
CA VAL A 1079 -7.13 -34.57 16.08
C VAL A 1079 -8.18 -34.62 17.19
N THR A 1080 -9.17 -35.51 17.08
CA THR A 1080 -10.34 -35.57 17.99
C THR A 1080 -9.93 -35.99 19.41
N GLU A 1081 -8.86 -36.77 19.53
CA GLU A 1081 -8.22 -37.13 20.81
C GLU A 1081 -7.69 -35.93 21.62
N ILE A 1082 -7.68 -34.70 21.07
CA ILE A 1082 -7.11 -33.54 21.77
C ILE A 1082 -7.84 -33.21 23.07
N TYR A 1083 -9.18 -33.36 23.11
CA TYR A 1083 -10.00 -33.13 24.30
C TYR A 1083 -9.83 -34.24 25.36
N ALA A 1084 -9.36 -35.43 24.96
CA ALA A 1084 -9.07 -36.55 25.85
C ALA A 1084 -7.67 -36.48 26.49
N ASP A 1085 -6.85 -35.49 26.12
CA ASP A 1085 -5.47 -35.31 26.59
C ASP A 1085 -5.23 -33.89 27.16
N PRO A 1086 -5.88 -33.54 28.29
CA PRO A 1086 -5.70 -32.23 28.92
C PRO A 1086 -4.29 -32.11 29.54
N PRO A 1087 -3.57 -31.00 29.31
CA PRO A 1087 -2.32 -30.72 30.02
C PRO A 1087 -2.57 -30.48 31.52
N ARG A 1088 -1.53 -30.61 32.33
CA ARG A 1088 -1.62 -30.44 33.79
C ARG A 1088 -2.08 -29.01 34.14
N SER A 1089 -3.03 -28.91 35.05
CA SER A 1089 -3.73 -27.66 35.36
C SER A 1089 -2.82 -26.60 36.03
N SER A 1090 -3.08 -25.35 35.65
CA SER A 1090 -2.49 -24.16 36.25
C SER A 1090 -3.30 -23.65 37.46
N GLN A 1091 -4.53 -24.12 37.68
CA GLN A 1091 -5.49 -23.52 38.63
C GLN A 1091 -5.23 -23.93 40.08
N ARG A 1092 -4.08 -23.49 40.59
CA ARG A 1092 -3.50 -23.81 41.88
C ARG A 1092 -3.97 -22.82 42.95
N VAL A 1093 -5.01 -23.16 43.70
CA VAL A 1093 -5.50 -22.35 44.83
C VAL A 1093 -4.58 -22.52 46.03
N SER A 1094 -4.06 -21.40 46.56
CA SER A 1094 -3.23 -21.42 47.76
C SER A 1094 -4.05 -21.77 49.00
N LEU A 1095 -3.61 -22.79 49.76
CA LEU A 1095 -4.19 -23.14 51.06
C LEU A 1095 -3.69 -22.21 52.19
N LEU A 1096 -2.72 -21.33 51.90
CA LEU A 1096 -2.12 -20.41 52.85
C LEU A 1096 -3.15 -19.59 53.67
N PRO A 1097 -4.20 -18.97 53.08
CA PRO A 1097 -5.15 -18.16 53.86
C PRO A 1097 -5.97 -19.02 54.84
N TRP A 1098 -6.39 -20.21 54.39
CA TRP A 1098 -7.14 -21.17 55.20
C TRP A 1098 -6.32 -21.73 56.36
N LEU A 1099 -5.04 -22.03 56.12
CA LEU A 1099 -4.11 -22.46 57.17
C LEU A 1099 -3.80 -21.33 58.16
N PHE A 1100 -3.70 -20.07 57.72
CA PHE A 1100 -3.58 -18.94 58.64
C PHE A 1100 -4.83 -18.75 59.50
N VAL A 1101 -6.03 -18.82 58.92
CA VAL A 1101 -7.29 -18.77 59.68
C VAL A 1101 -7.37 -19.93 60.68
N ALA A 1102 -7.04 -21.16 60.28
CA ALA A 1102 -6.96 -22.30 61.18
C ALA A 1102 -5.93 -22.10 62.31
N SER A 1103 -4.75 -21.58 62.00
CA SER A 1103 -3.72 -21.26 62.99
C SER A 1103 -4.21 -20.21 64.01
N MET A 1104 -4.93 -19.18 63.55
CA MET A 1104 -5.47 -18.13 64.42
C MET A 1104 -6.61 -18.66 65.31
N VAL A 1105 -7.47 -19.54 64.79
CA VAL A 1105 -8.51 -20.24 65.56
C VAL A 1105 -7.90 -21.16 66.63
N VAL A 1106 -6.85 -21.93 66.30
CA VAL A 1106 -6.11 -22.76 67.27
C VAL A 1106 -5.43 -21.91 68.33
N LEU A 1107 -4.80 -20.79 67.95
CA LEU A 1107 -4.20 -19.83 68.89
C LEU A 1107 -5.23 -19.20 69.83
N VAL A 1108 -6.39 -18.80 69.31
CA VAL A 1108 -7.51 -18.27 70.13
C VAL A 1108 -8.04 -19.35 71.07
N MET A 1109 -8.16 -20.61 70.64
CA MET A 1109 -8.52 -21.73 71.53
C MET A 1109 -7.45 -22.00 72.61
N GLU A 1110 -6.16 -21.93 72.30
CA GLU A 1110 -5.08 -22.07 73.29
C GLU A 1110 -5.15 -20.93 74.33
N ILE A 1111 -5.34 -19.68 73.88
CA ILE A 1111 -5.47 -18.51 74.74
C ILE A 1111 -6.73 -18.59 75.59
N ALA A 1112 -7.89 -18.89 75.01
CA ALA A 1112 -9.17 -18.98 75.72
C ALA A 1112 -9.13 -20.11 76.76
N GLY A 1113 -8.70 -21.31 76.38
CA GLY A 1113 -8.59 -22.44 77.30
C GLY A 1113 -7.59 -22.20 78.45
N ARG A 1114 -6.53 -21.41 78.21
CA ARG A 1114 -5.59 -20.96 79.25
C ARG A 1114 -6.16 -19.86 80.15
N ARG A 1115 -6.83 -18.83 79.60
CA ARG A 1115 -7.37 -17.69 80.39
C ARG A 1115 -8.64 -18.02 81.15
N LEU A 1116 -9.53 -18.82 80.57
CA LEU A 1116 -10.78 -19.29 81.16
C LEU A 1116 -10.59 -20.60 81.96
N ASN A 1117 -9.35 -21.10 82.03
CA ASN A 1117 -8.93 -22.31 82.74
C ASN A 1117 -9.75 -23.58 82.41
N LEU A 1118 -10.27 -23.68 81.19
CA LEU A 1118 -11.19 -24.73 80.74
C LEU A 1118 -10.59 -26.14 80.90
N TRP A 1119 -9.27 -26.26 80.75
CA TRP A 1119 -8.55 -27.52 80.86
C TRP A 1119 -8.44 -28.06 82.29
N SER A 1120 -8.50 -27.20 83.32
CA SER A 1120 -8.39 -27.66 84.72
C SER A 1120 -9.55 -28.57 85.14
N ARG A 1121 -10.77 -28.29 84.64
CA ARG A 1121 -11.98 -29.08 84.89
C ARG A 1121 -11.97 -30.47 84.24
N SER A 1122 -10.95 -30.80 83.45
CA SER A 1122 -10.76 -32.14 82.85
C SER A 1122 -9.55 -32.90 83.44
N GLY A 1123 -8.87 -32.35 84.44
CA GLY A 1123 -7.55 -32.84 84.89
C GLY A 1123 -7.54 -33.81 86.08
N GLU A 1124 -8.58 -33.84 86.92
CA GLU A 1124 -8.53 -34.53 88.24
C GLU A 1124 -8.88 -36.03 88.21
N ARG A 1125 -8.86 -36.67 87.03
CA ARG A 1125 -9.04 -38.13 86.89
C ARG A 1125 -7.99 -38.75 85.98
N PHE A 1126 -6.73 -38.75 86.40
CA PHE A 1126 -5.83 -39.92 86.39
C PHE A 1126 -4.46 -39.59 87.02
N THR A 1127 -3.72 -40.64 87.41
CA THR A 1127 -2.46 -40.65 88.21
C THR A 1127 -2.65 -40.50 89.72
N ARG A 1128 -1.95 -41.28 90.58
CA ARG A 1128 -0.87 -42.27 90.31
C ARG A 1128 -0.84 -43.39 91.36
N SER A 1129 -0.31 -44.54 90.97
CA SER A 1129 0.13 -45.63 91.86
C SER A 1129 1.56 -46.08 91.49
N ALA A 1130 2.17 -46.94 92.31
CA ALA A 1130 3.42 -47.69 92.10
C ALA A 1130 4.77 -46.92 92.03
N THR A 1131 5.31 -46.58 93.21
CA THR A 1131 6.64 -46.99 93.72
C THR A 1131 7.86 -47.24 92.78
N GLY A 1132 8.77 -46.25 92.77
CA GLY A 1132 10.20 -46.25 93.16
C GLY A 1132 11.16 -47.47 93.19
N LYS A 1133 12.47 -47.17 93.09
CA LYS A 1133 13.58 -47.79 93.86
C LYS A 1133 14.89 -46.97 93.81
N VAL A 1134 15.92 -47.37 94.58
CA VAL A 1134 17.17 -46.62 94.92
C VAL A 1134 18.40 -47.56 94.92
N VAL A 1135 19.58 -47.09 94.48
CA VAL A 1135 20.96 -47.53 94.86
C VAL A 1135 21.95 -46.34 94.65
N ALA A 1136 23.12 -46.32 95.32
CA ALA A 1136 24.10 -45.21 95.30
C ALA A 1136 25.60 -45.66 95.04
N PRO A 1137 26.68 -45.15 95.68
CA PRO A 1137 27.59 -44.14 95.08
C PRO A 1137 29.13 -44.40 95.18
N SER A 1138 29.97 -43.55 94.53
CA SER A 1138 31.41 -43.35 94.90
C SER A 1138 32.08 -42.08 94.29
N ARG A 1139 33.31 -41.76 94.75
CA ARG A 1139 34.29 -40.66 94.39
C ARG A 1139 35.71 -41.32 94.23
N PRO A 1140 36.87 -40.65 93.94
CA PRO A 1140 37.24 -39.22 93.83
C PRO A 1140 38.18 -38.85 92.62
N LYS A 1141 38.99 -37.76 92.72
CA LYS A 1141 39.91 -37.16 91.70
C LYS A 1141 41.36 -37.72 91.75
N PRO A 1142 42.28 -37.38 90.79
CA PRO A 1142 43.22 -36.23 90.96
C PRO A 1142 43.55 -35.44 89.65
N ALA A 1143 44.66 -34.66 89.58
CA ALA A 1143 45.00 -33.73 88.46
C ALA A 1143 46.51 -33.34 88.32
N TRP A 1144 46.91 -32.82 87.14
CA TRP A 1144 48.18 -32.12 86.75
C TRP A 1144 47.83 -31.09 85.62
N ARG A 1145 48.44 -29.91 85.34
CA ARG A 1145 49.83 -29.34 85.25
C ARG A 1145 50.65 -29.81 84.01
N SER A 1146 51.42 -28.96 83.28
CA SER A 1146 51.57 -27.47 83.17
C SER A 1146 52.58 -27.06 82.04
N ARG A 1147 52.79 -25.74 81.79
CA ARG A 1147 53.89 -25.04 81.01
C ARG A 1147 53.77 -24.97 79.46
N ARG A 1148 54.40 -24.03 78.71
CA ARG A 1148 54.78 -22.57 78.87
C ARG A 1148 55.40 -22.04 77.53
N GLY A 1149 55.32 -20.74 77.20
CA GLY A 1149 56.00 -20.10 76.03
C GLY A 1149 55.76 -18.58 75.93
N SER A 1150 56.63 -17.79 75.28
CA SER A 1150 56.77 -16.32 75.51
C SER A 1150 57.59 -15.56 74.42
N SER A 1151 57.43 -14.24 74.14
CA SER A 1151 56.36 -13.27 74.52
C SER A 1151 56.15 -12.01 73.60
N PRO A 1152 56.96 -10.91 73.58
CA PRO A 1152 56.32 -9.56 73.70
C PRO A 1152 56.82 -8.32 72.86
N VAL A 1153 56.16 -7.16 73.12
CA VAL A 1153 56.55 -5.71 72.89
C VAL A 1153 56.27 -5.12 71.48
N SER A 1154 55.80 -3.88 71.22
CA SER A 1154 55.46 -2.61 71.98
C SER A 1154 54.18 -1.93 71.37
N ALA A 1155 53.26 -1.20 72.06
CA ALA A 1155 53.26 0.13 72.76
C ALA A 1155 53.17 1.38 71.82
N ASP A 1156 52.47 2.53 72.06
CA ASP A 1156 51.55 3.10 73.12
C ASP A 1156 50.68 4.26 72.44
N ARG A 1157 49.56 4.92 72.88
CA ARG A 1157 48.95 5.49 74.15
C ARG A 1157 49.35 6.98 74.42
N PRO A 1158 48.57 7.93 75.07
CA PRO A 1158 47.20 8.02 75.68
C PRO A 1158 46.19 8.88 74.83
N ALA A 1159 45.21 9.74 75.23
CA ALA A 1159 44.49 10.33 76.43
C ALA A 1159 43.07 10.86 75.97
N ASP A 1160 42.02 11.31 76.71
CA ASP A 1160 41.69 11.77 78.10
C ASP A 1160 41.88 13.30 78.41
N PRO A 1161 41.04 14.09 79.17
CA PRO A 1161 39.84 13.79 80.02
C PRO A 1161 38.57 14.75 79.91
N SER A 1162 37.66 14.71 80.91
CA SER A 1162 36.30 15.33 81.07
C SER A 1162 36.28 16.60 82.01
N PRO A 1163 35.19 17.19 82.63
CA PRO A 1163 33.70 16.96 82.65
C PRO A 1163 32.74 18.22 82.76
N ALA A 1164 31.41 17.99 83.03
CA ALA A 1164 30.41 18.87 83.75
C ALA A 1164 29.78 20.13 83.05
N ARG A 1165 28.55 20.66 83.36
CA ARG A 1165 27.22 20.19 83.92
C ARG A 1165 26.14 21.32 83.79
N VAL A 1166 24.82 21.04 84.02
CA VAL A 1166 23.72 21.94 84.57
C VAL A 1166 22.78 22.82 83.65
N VAL A 1167 21.49 22.39 83.54
CA VAL A 1167 20.17 23.10 83.78
C VAL A 1167 19.38 23.98 82.73
N ALA A 1168 18.11 23.55 82.47
CA ALA A 1168 16.83 24.28 82.21
C ALA A 1168 16.62 25.19 80.94
N SER A 1169 15.39 25.53 80.47
CA SER A 1169 13.96 25.20 80.83
C SER A 1169 12.95 25.50 79.70
N ALA A 1170 11.77 24.85 79.73
CA ALA A 1170 10.48 25.19 79.07
C ALA A 1170 10.44 25.20 77.50
N ASP A 1171 9.30 25.05 76.80
CA ASP A 1171 7.88 25.12 77.19
C ASP A 1171 6.97 24.11 76.43
N THR A 1172 5.63 24.34 76.37
CA THR A 1172 4.60 23.28 76.21
C THR A 1172 3.59 23.47 75.03
N VAL A 1173 2.84 22.40 74.70
CA VAL A 1173 1.56 22.31 73.91
C VAL A 1173 1.65 21.82 72.43
N GLU A 1174 0.55 21.20 71.98
CA GLU A 1174 0.20 20.53 70.71
C GLU A 1174 0.00 21.52 69.51
N PRO A 1175 -0.46 21.16 68.27
CA PRO A 1175 -0.87 19.85 67.73
C PRO A 1175 -0.46 19.54 66.25
N SER A 1176 -0.96 18.40 65.73
CA SER A 1176 -1.39 18.16 64.32
C SER A 1176 -0.39 18.04 63.14
N THR A 1177 -0.75 17.15 62.21
CA THR A 1177 -0.36 17.00 60.80
C THR A 1177 -0.66 18.25 59.93
N PRO A 1178 -0.08 18.46 58.71
CA PRO A 1178 0.25 17.42 57.72
C PRO A 1178 1.48 17.64 56.79
N ASP A 1179 1.53 16.78 55.76
CA ASP A 1179 2.04 16.98 54.38
C ASP A 1179 3.45 16.56 53.92
N ARG A 1180 3.50 16.20 52.63
CA ARG A 1180 4.63 15.67 51.85
C ARG A 1180 5.04 16.65 50.72
N PRO A 1181 6.33 16.80 50.41
CA PRO A 1181 6.79 17.38 49.14
C PRO A 1181 6.95 16.32 48.02
N ALA A 1182 7.09 16.80 46.78
CA ALA A 1182 6.88 16.05 45.54
C ALA A 1182 8.02 15.10 45.08
N ALA A 1183 7.68 14.18 44.17
CA ALA A 1183 8.52 13.07 43.70
C ALA A 1183 9.65 13.44 42.69
N ALA A 1184 10.02 14.70 42.55
CA ALA A 1184 10.90 15.18 41.47
C ALA A 1184 12.37 14.73 41.58
N ASP A 1185 12.89 14.49 42.79
CA ASP A 1185 14.33 14.28 43.01
C ASP A 1185 14.80 12.82 42.97
N VAL A 1186 13.88 11.86 43.07
CA VAL A 1186 14.22 10.41 42.99
C VAL A 1186 14.85 10.07 41.64
N PHE A 1187 14.33 10.65 40.55
CA PHE A 1187 14.83 10.40 39.19
C PHE A 1187 16.24 10.96 38.95
N ARG A 1188 16.60 12.09 39.57
CA ARG A 1188 17.97 12.63 39.54
C ARG A 1188 18.95 11.73 40.29
N GLN A 1189 18.55 11.17 41.43
CA GLN A 1189 19.37 10.21 42.18
C GLN A 1189 19.53 8.86 41.46
N ALA A 1190 18.51 8.40 40.72
CA ALA A 1190 18.64 7.20 39.88
C ALA A 1190 19.68 7.39 38.76
N LYS A 1191 19.60 8.52 38.03
CA LYS A 1191 20.49 8.81 36.89
C LYS A 1191 21.96 9.01 37.30
N SER A 1192 22.22 9.52 38.50
CA SER A 1192 23.59 9.63 39.04
C SER A 1192 24.16 8.29 39.54
N ARG A 1193 23.31 7.41 40.11
CA ARG A 1193 23.71 6.05 40.49
C ARG A 1193 24.04 5.17 39.28
N ALA A 1194 23.30 5.29 38.18
CA ALA A 1194 23.62 4.60 36.92
C ALA A 1194 24.98 5.04 36.35
N ARG A 1195 25.27 6.34 36.31
CA ARG A 1195 26.57 6.89 35.86
C ARG A 1195 27.78 6.50 36.73
N ARG A 1196 27.57 5.95 37.93
CA ARG A 1196 28.63 5.38 38.80
C ARG A 1196 28.85 3.87 38.62
N ARG A 1197 28.17 3.21 37.67
CA ARG A 1197 28.37 1.78 37.32
C ARG A 1197 28.89 1.54 35.90
N LEU A 1198 29.24 2.61 35.18
CA LEU A 1198 29.83 2.60 33.82
C LEU A 1198 31.14 3.41 33.80
N LYS A 1199 31.98 3.14 34.81
CA LYS A 1199 33.37 3.55 34.99
C LYS A 1199 34.08 2.49 35.81
#